data_AF-A0A3N5UTQ8-F1
#
_entry.id   AF-A0A3N5UTQ8-F1
#
_cell.length_a   1.000
_cell.length_b   1.000
_cell.length_c   1.000
_cell.angle_alpha   90.00
_cell.angle_beta   90.00
_cell.angle_gamma   90.00
#
_symmetry.space_group_name_H-M   'P 1'
#
loop_
_entity.id
_entity.type
_entity.pdbx_description
1 polymer ?
#
loop_
_entity_poly.entity_id
_entity_poly.type
_entity_poly.pdbx_seq_one_letter_code
_entity_poly.pdbx_strand_id
1 'polypeptide(L)'
;INNLSISEVYNQTGLTLFSGVDINLSNVHVSESQGGADLNAAGSVTVRSSTFNENKKFGAKVNAGQIVDIAGSDFNKNGSTKSGYDGYGLEIHSLDQVWIDTVNASYNEKFGADINSAGFVIMYNSAFIGNVTYSGSCSHGTKGGYGLKVVTGAAYLEGVTAKENYLFGAHVEAVDAQIVNSKFNKNGSGSLSNPTGYGLEVLSTGGVTLESVEANENQLFGANVQAVNDVFVVSSVFNGNKSYKCACDGSKTYYGYGIQVVTSGEITVFQVTATENNLFGARLKGTEINVVNSVFSDNGSDSSTLTGKGLEIESSAYEVTLSGVTANGNQLFGAKIQAAGFVTVANSFFNGNKHTYSSSCQGSVTTGGYGLQVVTTDGISVSMVQATDNYLYGALLNASGEDGVTVGNSSFDRNKSGLEIKSTGPVSLLNVTASDNKLFGADIEAKGTEANVAIKNSFFNGNQSYTSSSCKGKTYNGYGLRVVTTGSIALTDVTAERNYVFGAYLEGTNVRIAGTPKAEAPYTTSSFSNNGTGVLSDHIGKGLEIKSTGSDSQVSLSYVTANENQLFGANIQADGLVLIDNSVFSGNKSYTSTCYCKTYDGYGLQVITTSDIELDTVTANGNYLFGAHLKGANVTVSDSMFNENSSPEDKNPTGRGLEVISTGNTLLQHVEASDNQLFGANVQAGGKVEVTSDSIFSRNIYYTYSSCKGTKSAGYGLKVVTTDPTLGTISLTGVTANDNGAEGTILQGPTTVDVVGSTFNNNGASGLSITASGNVTLTNVIASGNKGNGVDVKGVCTNVVKVDGGTFTQNSKYGIKIVDATYTPIGTQTFDSNGSGNVFQDSSTCVSNDNSADDSNDNGNGSGDSDNGNGGWNGWYWWWYAHRGHHHH
;
A
#
# COMPACT_ATOMS: atom_id res chain seq x y z
N ILE A 1 46.56 45.27 40.29
CA ILE A 1 46.68 44.73 41.66
C ILE A 1 47.12 43.28 41.57
N ASN A 2 48.11 42.88 42.37
CA ASN A 2 48.59 41.50 42.43
C ASN A 2 48.68 41.06 43.90
N ASN A 3 48.27 39.82 44.21
CA ASN A 3 48.35 39.21 45.55
C ASN A 3 47.60 39.99 46.65
N LEU A 4 46.29 40.15 46.50
CA LEU A 4 45.42 40.84 47.47
C LEU A 4 44.39 39.87 48.07
N SER A 5 44.15 39.92 49.38
CA SER A 5 43.12 39.13 50.05
C SER A 5 42.20 40.02 50.89
N ILE A 6 40.89 39.87 50.73
CA ILE A 6 39.85 40.62 51.45
C ILE A 6 38.75 39.61 51.87
N SER A 7 38.32 39.64 53.13
CA SER A 7 37.28 38.74 53.64
C SER A 7 36.38 39.43 54.67
N GLU A 8 35.19 38.87 54.90
CA GLU A 8 34.25 39.26 55.97
C GLU A 8 33.81 40.74 55.93
N VAL A 9 33.74 41.35 54.74
CA VAL A 9 33.32 42.76 54.60
C VAL A 9 31.79 42.87 54.64
N TYR A 10 31.25 43.21 55.81
CA TYR A 10 29.81 43.35 55.99
C TYR A 10 29.25 44.64 55.36
N ASN A 11 28.10 44.50 54.68
CA ASN A 11 27.32 45.59 54.08
C ASN A 11 28.04 46.43 53.00
N GLN A 12 29.25 46.06 52.57
CA GLN A 12 30.00 46.75 51.51
C GLN A 12 30.63 45.76 50.54
N THR A 13 30.89 46.22 49.31
CA THR A 13 31.68 45.47 48.33
C THR A 13 33.12 45.36 48.83
N GLY A 14 33.71 44.15 48.77
CA GLY A 14 35.07 43.91 49.25
C GLY A 14 36.10 44.70 48.46
N LEU A 15 35.99 44.70 47.13
CA LEU A 15 36.85 45.47 46.23
C LEU A 15 36.03 46.36 45.29
N THR A 16 36.28 47.66 45.29
CA THR A 16 35.69 48.58 44.30
C THR A 16 36.80 49.38 43.64
N LEU A 17 36.86 49.33 42.31
CA LEU A 17 37.87 50.03 41.51
C LEU A 17 37.22 50.85 40.40
N PHE A 18 37.67 52.09 40.27
CA PHE A 18 37.34 52.99 39.16
C PHE A 18 38.64 53.41 38.48
N SER A 19 38.74 53.19 37.17
CA SER A 19 39.92 53.54 36.36
C SER A 19 39.50 54.25 35.08
N GLY A 20 40.18 55.35 34.74
CA GLY A 20 40.06 55.98 33.42
C GLY A 20 40.84 55.24 32.33
N VAL A 21 41.54 54.17 32.69
CA VAL A 21 42.32 53.29 31.81
C VAL A 21 42.00 51.84 32.17
N ASP A 22 42.95 50.92 31.98
CA ASP A 22 42.76 49.50 32.28
C ASP A 22 42.72 49.19 33.78
N ILE A 23 42.10 48.06 34.13
CA ILE A 23 42.19 47.40 35.44
C ILE A 23 42.80 46.01 35.22
N ASN A 24 43.88 45.71 35.92
CA ASN A 24 44.55 44.40 35.87
C ASN A 24 44.57 43.78 37.27
N LEU A 25 43.93 42.62 37.46
CA LEU A 25 43.91 41.83 38.69
C LEU A 25 44.60 40.48 38.47
N SER A 26 45.46 40.09 39.41
CA SER A 26 46.16 38.81 39.42
C SER A 26 46.21 38.28 40.85
N ASN A 27 45.88 37.01 41.07
CA ASN A 27 45.94 36.38 42.41
C ASN A 27 45.19 37.19 43.48
N VAL A 28 43.99 37.66 43.16
CA VAL A 28 43.13 38.41 44.09
C VAL A 28 42.09 37.47 44.70
N HIS A 29 41.92 37.52 46.02
CA HIS A 29 40.93 36.75 46.76
C HIS A 29 39.96 37.69 47.48
N VAL A 30 38.67 37.59 47.18
CA VAL A 30 37.59 38.29 47.91
C VAL A 30 36.51 37.31 48.31
N SER A 31 36.23 37.22 49.61
CA SER A 31 35.24 36.27 50.15
C SER A 31 34.34 36.87 51.23
N GLU A 32 33.20 36.21 51.47
CA GLU A 32 32.26 36.52 52.56
C GLU A 32 31.82 38.00 52.68
N SER A 33 31.89 38.74 51.57
CA SER A 33 31.61 40.18 51.53
C SER A 33 30.18 40.45 51.04
N GLN A 34 29.69 41.69 51.13
CA GLN A 34 28.37 42.03 50.58
C GLN A 34 28.34 41.90 49.05
N GLY A 35 29.44 42.24 48.39
CA GLY A 35 29.77 41.91 46.99
C GLY A 35 31.28 41.68 46.91
N GLY A 36 31.76 40.89 45.94
CA GLY A 36 33.18 40.57 45.81
C GLY A 36 33.95 41.72 45.19
N ALA A 37 33.92 41.85 43.87
CA ALA A 37 34.60 42.93 43.14
C ALA A 37 33.66 43.73 42.22
N ASP A 38 33.72 45.06 42.29
CA ASP A 38 33.03 45.99 41.39
C ASP A 38 34.08 46.79 40.61
N LEU A 39 34.28 46.44 39.34
CA LEU A 39 35.38 46.88 38.49
C LEU A 39 34.83 47.77 37.37
N ASN A 40 35.22 49.03 37.37
CA ASN A 40 34.74 50.03 36.40
C ASN A 40 35.95 50.66 35.68
N ALA A 41 36.15 50.31 34.42
CA ALA A 41 37.27 50.78 33.59
C ALA A 41 36.77 51.44 32.31
N ALA A 42 37.32 52.60 31.94
CA ALA A 42 37.13 53.13 30.58
C ALA A 42 37.96 52.34 29.54
N GLY A 43 39.04 51.67 29.98
CA GLY A 43 39.83 50.75 29.18
C GLY A 43 39.39 49.28 29.33
N SER A 44 40.36 48.38 29.28
CA SER A 44 40.17 46.94 29.42
C SER A 44 40.16 46.47 30.87
N VAL A 45 39.52 45.33 31.15
CA VAL A 45 39.57 44.68 32.47
C VAL A 45 40.13 43.27 32.32
N THR A 46 41.26 43.00 32.96
CA THR A 46 41.90 41.68 32.99
C THR A 46 41.89 41.11 34.40
N VAL A 47 41.43 39.87 34.55
CA VAL A 47 41.38 39.14 35.84
C VAL A 47 41.99 37.75 35.64
N ARG A 48 43.10 37.46 36.32
CA ARG A 48 43.81 36.18 36.21
C ARG A 48 43.94 35.51 37.57
N SER A 49 43.74 34.20 37.63
CA SER A 49 44.04 33.36 38.81
C SER A 49 43.44 33.90 40.12
N SER A 50 42.21 34.42 40.06
CA SER A 50 41.58 35.14 41.17
C SER A 50 40.32 34.43 41.66
N THR A 51 39.88 34.72 42.88
CA THR A 51 38.76 34.04 43.54
C THR A 51 37.82 35.06 44.17
N PHE A 52 36.54 35.01 43.82
CA PHE A 52 35.49 35.89 44.33
C PHE A 52 34.29 35.06 44.79
N ASN A 53 34.45 34.33 45.89
CA ASN A 53 33.52 33.30 46.34
C ASN A 53 32.70 33.71 47.57
N GLU A 54 31.54 33.09 47.77
CA GLU A 54 30.75 33.19 49.02
C GLU A 54 30.35 34.62 49.39
N ASN A 55 30.23 35.52 48.38
CA ASN A 55 29.77 36.89 48.56
C ASN A 55 28.25 36.97 48.44
N LYS A 56 27.62 37.90 49.16
CA LYS A 56 26.14 37.93 49.27
C LYS A 56 25.42 38.41 48.01
N LYS A 57 25.99 39.33 47.22
CA LYS A 57 25.37 39.88 46.00
C LYS A 57 25.99 39.36 44.73
N PHE A 58 27.29 39.45 44.59
CA PHE A 58 27.98 39.04 43.38
C PHE A 58 29.43 38.65 43.67
N GLY A 59 30.00 37.75 42.87
CA GLY A 59 31.44 37.49 42.87
C GLY A 59 32.19 38.65 42.23
N ALA A 60 31.95 38.91 40.95
CA ALA A 60 32.45 40.12 40.29
C ALA A 60 31.43 40.76 39.36
N LYS A 61 31.41 42.09 39.37
CA LYS A 61 30.73 42.96 38.43
C LYS A 61 31.78 43.75 37.66
N VAL A 62 31.78 43.62 36.33
CA VAL A 62 32.77 44.19 35.43
C VAL A 62 32.08 45.10 34.42
N ASN A 63 32.44 46.38 34.42
CA ASN A 63 32.06 47.35 33.40
C ASN A 63 33.33 47.85 32.70
N ALA A 64 33.50 47.51 31.42
CA ALA A 64 34.68 47.87 30.64
C ALA A 64 34.29 48.64 29.36
N GLY A 65 35.03 49.70 29.06
CA GLY A 65 34.89 50.43 27.80
C GLY A 65 35.56 49.71 26.62
N GLN A 66 36.39 48.70 26.88
CA GLN A 66 37.07 47.86 25.89
C GLN A 66 36.99 46.38 26.31
N ILE A 67 38.05 45.61 26.08
CA ILE A 67 38.09 44.15 26.24
C ILE A 67 37.97 43.74 27.71
N VAL A 68 37.23 42.66 27.96
CA VAL A 68 37.26 41.94 29.24
C VAL A 68 37.93 40.59 29.04
N ASP A 69 38.95 40.29 29.84
CA ASP A 69 39.73 39.05 29.77
C ASP A 69 39.84 38.41 31.15
N ILE A 70 39.15 37.29 31.35
CA ILE A 70 39.10 36.58 32.63
C ILE A 70 39.60 35.16 32.43
N ALA A 71 40.63 34.77 33.18
CA ALA A 71 41.13 33.40 33.10
C ALA A 71 41.51 32.78 34.43
N GLY A 72 41.31 31.45 34.53
CA GLY A 72 41.70 30.63 35.67
C GLY A 72 41.13 31.12 36.99
N SER A 73 39.90 31.64 36.99
CA SER A 73 39.32 32.37 38.13
C SER A 73 37.99 31.76 38.59
N ASP A 74 37.70 31.91 39.88
CA ASP A 74 36.54 31.33 40.57
C ASP A 74 35.56 32.41 41.04
N PHE A 75 34.26 32.15 40.86
CA PHE A 75 33.14 33.03 41.24
C PHE A 75 31.98 32.19 41.82
N ASN A 76 32.28 31.38 42.83
CA ASN A 76 31.40 30.33 43.33
C ASN A 76 30.58 30.73 44.56
N LYS A 77 29.39 30.13 44.70
CA LYS A 77 28.51 30.22 45.89
C LYS A 77 28.14 31.66 46.27
N ASN A 78 28.04 32.56 45.30
CA ASN A 78 27.61 33.93 45.55
C ASN A 78 26.09 34.01 45.59
N GLY A 79 25.58 34.70 46.62
CA GLY A 79 24.17 34.77 46.96
C GLY A 79 23.97 34.77 48.47
N SER A 80 22.77 35.11 48.91
CA SER A 80 22.41 34.95 50.32
C SER A 80 20.93 34.68 50.39
N THR A 81 20.52 33.67 51.16
CA THR A 81 19.14 33.15 51.30
C THR A 81 18.04 34.16 51.64
N LYS A 82 18.36 35.46 51.76
CA LYS A 82 17.45 36.58 51.96
C LYS A 82 17.05 37.19 50.61
N SER A 83 15.75 37.46 50.45
CA SER A 83 15.22 38.18 49.29
C SER A 83 15.88 39.56 49.11
N GLY A 84 16.23 39.90 47.86
CA GLY A 84 16.76 41.22 47.48
C GLY A 84 18.26 41.26 47.15
N TYR A 85 18.94 40.12 47.10
CA TYR A 85 20.30 40.04 46.59
C TYR A 85 20.35 39.51 45.16
N ASP A 86 21.36 40.00 44.44
CA ASP A 86 21.50 39.82 43.00
C ASP A 86 22.02 38.42 42.65
N GLY A 87 22.80 37.77 43.52
CA GLY A 87 23.20 36.36 43.40
C GLY A 87 24.06 35.99 42.19
N TYR A 88 24.88 36.90 41.65
CA TYR A 88 25.68 36.65 40.45
C TYR A 88 27.03 36.01 40.80
N GLY A 89 27.48 35.01 40.07
CA GLY A 89 28.91 34.67 40.05
C GLY A 89 29.68 35.80 39.38
N LEU A 90 29.38 36.00 38.09
CA LEU A 90 30.05 36.97 37.23
C LEU A 90 29.02 37.78 36.43
N GLU A 91 29.12 39.10 36.48
CA GLU A 91 28.32 40.04 35.67
C GLU A 91 29.28 40.89 34.82
N ILE A 92 29.13 40.88 33.50
CA ILE A 92 30.02 41.60 32.57
C ILE A 92 29.20 42.49 31.65
N HIS A 93 29.60 43.75 31.55
CA HIS A 93 29.18 44.70 30.52
C HIS A 93 30.43 45.21 29.78
N SER A 94 30.55 44.88 28.50
CA SER A 94 31.67 45.26 27.63
C SER A 94 31.18 45.97 26.37
N LEU A 95 31.86 47.05 25.98
CA LEU A 95 31.62 47.71 24.69
C LEU A 95 32.43 47.08 23.54
N ASP A 96 33.28 46.09 23.83
CA ASP A 96 34.11 45.38 22.86
C ASP A 96 34.04 43.87 23.14
N GLN A 97 35.14 43.12 23.03
CA GLN A 97 35.18 41.67 23.18
C GLN A 97 35.21 41.21 24.64
N VAL A 98 34.78 39.97 24.88
CA VAL A 98 34.91 39.26 26.16
C VAL A 98 35.58 37.92 25.94
N TRP A 99 36.66 37.66 26.67
CA TRP A 99 37.43 36.42 26.66
C TRP A 99 37.33 35.77 28.04
N ILE A 100 36.85 34.52 28.08
CA ILE A 100 36.71 33.74 29.31
C ILE A 100 37.40 32.39 29.13
N ASP A 101 38.37 32.07 29.96
CA ASP A 101 39.13 30.82 29.87
C ASP A 101 39.27 30.16 31.23
N THR A 102 38.82 28.91 31.35
CA THR A 102 38.98 28.12 32.59
C THR A 102 38.39 28.87 33.80
N VAL A 103 37.18 29.40 33.64
CA VAL A 103 36.44 30.11 34.70
C VAL A 103 35.40 29.19 35.32
N ASN A 104 35.24 29.26 36.63
CA ASN A 104 34.22 28.50 37.35
C ASN A 104 33.30 29.45 38.13
N ALA A 105 32.01 29.43 37.81
CA ALA A 105 30.99 30.21 38.49
C ALA A 105 29.78 29.32 38.81
N SER A 106 29.95 28.53 39.86
CA SER A 106 29.02 27.47 40.26
C SER A 106 28.31 27.78 41.59
N TYR A 107 27.12 27.21 41.76
CA TYR A 107 26.28 27.30 42.96
C TYR A 107 25.87 28.72 43.35
N ASN A 108 25.77 29.63 42.37
CA ASN A 108 25.29 30.99 42.57
C ASN A 108 23.75 31.04 42.54
N GLU A 109 23.18 32.04 43.21
CA GLU A 109 21.72 32.13 43.41
C GLU A 109 20.93 32.59 42.16
N LYS A 110 21.56 33.30 41.22
CA LYS A 110 20.85 33.85 40.05
C LYS A 110 21.52 33.53 38.73
N PHE A 111 22.81 33.79 38.60
CA PHE A 111 23.57 33.52 37.39
C PHE A 111 24.93 32.97 37.75
N GLY A 112 25.39 31.93 37.06
CA GLY A 112 26.82 31.64 37.01
C GLY A 112 27.55 32.81 36.34
N ALA A 113 27.19 33.10 35.08
CA ALA A 113 27.59 34.33 34.40
C ALA A 113 26.44 34.99 33.62
N ASP A 114 26.40 36.32 33.66
CA ASP A 114 25.55 37.20 32.82
C ASP A 114 26.47 38.14 32.05
N ILE A 115 26.57 37.93 30.73
CA ILE A 115 27.53 38.61 29.85
C ILE A 115 26.76 39.41 28.80
N ASN A 116 26.98 40.72 28.80
CA ASN A 116 26.49 41.63 27.78
C ASN A 116 27.69 42.32 27.09
N SER A 117 27.83 42.08 25.79
CA SER A 117 29.00 42.46 25.01
C SER A 117 28.57 43.05 23.68
N ALA A 118 29.03 44.25 23.31
CA ALA A 118 28.77 44.75 21.95
C ALA A 118 29.65 44.04 20.89
N GLY A 119 30.84 43.57 21.28
CA GLY A 119 31.71 42.73 20.45
C GLY A 119 31.49 41.24 20.70
N PHE A 120 32.44 40.42 20.23
CA PHE A 120 32.41 38.95 20.31
C PHE A 120 32.65 38.42 21.73
N VAL A 121 31.99 37.31 22.06
CA VAL A 121 32.24 36.55 23.30
C VAL A 121 32.90 35.23 22.94
N ILE A 122 34.10 35.01 23.47
CA ILE A 122 34.88 33.78 23.29
C ILE A 122 35.06 33.12 24.65
N MET A 123 34.68 31.86 24.76
CA MET A 123 34.75 31.10 26.01
C MET A 123 35.38 29.73 25.81
N TYR A 124 36.33 29.39 26.68
CA TYR A 124 37.02 28.10 26.71
C TYR A 124 36.90 27.43 28.08
N ASN A 125 36.62 26.12 28.09
CA ASN A 125 36.82 25.21 29.23
C ASN A 125 36.25 25.72 30.58
N SER A 126 35.10 26.39 30.54
CA SER A 126 34.52 27.07 31.70
C SER A 126 33.30 26.33 32.25
N ALA A 127 33.05 26.47 33.56
CA ALA A 127 32.06 25.71 34.30
C ALA A 127 31.04 26.61 35.03
N PHE A 128 29.75 26.31 34.85
CA PHE A 128 28.62 27.02 35.46
C PHE A 128 27.61 26.01 36.02
N ILE A 129 27.90 25.45 37.19
CA ILE A 129 27.22 24.25 37.70
C ILE A 129 26.31 24.60 38.89
N GLY A 130 25.11 24.04 38.94
CA GLY A 130 24.29 24.05 40.16
C GLY A 130 23.76 25.42 40.57
N ASN A 131 23.63 26.37 39.63
CA ASN A 131 23.11 27.70 39.91
C ASN A 131 21.58 27.62 40.09
N VAL A 132 21.09 28.05 41.25
CA VAL A 132 19.70 27.78 41.70
C VAL A 132 19.01 29.06 42.14
N THR A 133 17.76 29.27 41.73
CA THR A 133 16.97 30.40 42.26
C THR A 133 16.35 30.03 43.61
N TYR A 134 16.58 30.84 44.63
CA TYR A 134 15.82 30.74 45.88
C TYR A 134 14.43 31.37 45.69
N SER A 135 13.41 30.54 45.43
CA SER A 135 12.02 30.99 45.47
C SER A 135 11.47 30.90 46.89
N GLY A 136 11.64 31.97 47.67
CA GLY A 136 10.87 32.14 48.91
C GLY A 136 9.38 32.29 48.60
N SER A 137 8.62 31.20 48.69
CA SER A 137 7.15 31.12 48.55
C SER A 137 6.55 31.52 47.18
N CYS A 138 5.43 30.88 46.85
CA CYS A 138 4.84 30.70 45.51
C CYS A 138 4.35 31.96 44.73
N SER A 139 4.82 33.17 45.05
CA SER A 139 4.21 34.42 44.55
C SER A 139 5.16 35.40 43.86
N HIS A 140 6.45 35.09 43.73
CA HIS A 140 7.42 35.97 43.05
C HIS A 140 8.01 35.25 41.83
N GLY A 141 7.82 35.84 40.63
CA GLY A 141 8.37 35.30 39.39
C GLY A 141 9.88 35.05 39.52
N THR A 142 10.30 33.80 39.42
CA THR A 142 11.70 33.39 39.55
C THR A 142 12.49 33.90 38.34
N LYS A 143 13.32 34.94 38.55
CA LYS A 143 14.20 35.53 37.54
C LYS A 143 15.68 35.15 37.81
N GLY A 144 16.02 33.87 37.78
CA GLY A 144 17.40 33.41 38.04
C GLY A 144 17.59 31.92 37.72
N GLY A 145 18.73 31.33 38.10
CA GLY A 145 19.03 29.92 37.86
C GLY A 145 19.68 29.63 36.50
N TYR A 146 20.35 30.62 35.92
CA TYR A 146 21.12 30.43 34.69
C TYR A 146 22.51 29.93 35.05
N GLY A 147 22.99 28.92 34.33
CA GLY A 147 24.42 28.65 34.27
C GLY A 147 25.12 29.80 33.57
N LEU A 148 24.78 30.00 32.30
CA LEU A 148 25.37 31.02 31.44
C LEU A 148 24.28 31.81 30.69
N LYS A 149 24.40 33.13 30.69
CA LYS A 149 23.65 34.02 29.79
C LYS A 149 24.64 34.89 29.00
N VAL A 150 24.50 34.90 27.67
CA VAL A 150 25.34 35.68 26.75
C VAL A 150 24.44 36.49 25.82
N VAL A 151 24.71 37.78 25.71
CA VAL A 151 24.14 38.68 24.69
C VAL A 151 25.30 39.36 23.98
N THR A 152 25.47 39.10 22.68
CA THR A 152 26.69 39.47 21.95
C THR A 152 26.49 39.69 20.45
N GLY A 153 27.47 40.29 19.78
CA GLY A 153 27.57 40.27 18.31
C GLY A 153 27.80 38.86 17.77
N ALA A 154 28.74 38.08 18.31
CA ALA A 154 28.84 36.64 18.00
C ALA A 154 29.41 35.87 19.20
N ALA A 155 28.98 34.63 19.35
CA ALA A 155 29.36 33.76 20.46
C ALA A 155 30.16 32.55 19.96
N TYR A 156 31.32 32.33 20.54
CA TYR A 156 32.12 31.12 20.38
C TYR A 156 32.32 30.45 21.74
N LEU A 157 31.69 29.31 21.96
CA LEU A 157 31.73 28.57 23.22
C LEU A 157 32.36 27.20 22.97
N GLU A 158 33.54 26.94 23.53
CA GLU A 158 34.23 25.65 23.43
C GLU A 158 34.49 25.04 24.80
N GLY A 159 34.15 23.77 24.99
CA GLY A 159 34.43 23.06 26.25
C GLY A 159 33.63 23.59 27.45
N VAL A 160 32.52 24.29 27.21
CA VAL A 160 31.71 24.88 28.28
C VAL A 160 30.85 23.82 28.95
N THR A 161 30.84 23.78 30.28
CA THR A 161 29.99 22.87 31.06
C THR A 161 29.02 23.67 31.93
N ALA A 162 27.73 23.59 31.64
CA ALA A 162 26.68 24.18 32.47
C ALA A 162 25.56 23.18 32.77
N LYS A 163 25.64 22.55 33.93
CA LYS A 163 24.74 21.46 34.34
C LYS A 163 24.06 21.72 35.67
N GLU A 164 22.94 21.05 35.91
CA GLU A 164 22.19 21.09 37.18
C GLU A 164 21.73 22.51 37.55
N ASN A 165 21.56 23.40 36.56
CA ASN A 165 21.05 24.75 36.77
C ASN A 165 19.52 24.77 36.73
N TYR A 166 18.92 25.68 37.47
CA TYR A 166 17.46 25.69 37.66
C TYR A 166 16.66 26.08 36.41
N LEU A 167 17.13 27.04 35.59
CA LEU A 167 16.43 27.49 34.37
C LEU A 167 17.13 27.12 33.06
N PHE A 168 18.41 27.46 32.90
CA PHE A 168 19.14 27.27 31.64
C PHE A 168 20.55 26.78 31.95
N GLY A 169 21.03 25.77 31.21
CA GLY A 169 22.46 25.52 31.10
C GLY A 169 23.13 26.73 30.46
N ALA A 170 22.72 27.05 29.23
CA ALA A 170 23.11 28.29 28.56
C ALA A 170 21.94 28.94 27.79
N HIS A 171 21.93 30.27 27.82
CA HIS A 171 21.08 31.14 27.00
C HIS A 171 21.97 32.07 26.18
N VAL A 172 21.94 31.95 24.86
CA VAL A 172 22.82 32.68 23.94
C VAL A 172 21.99 33.50 22.96
N GLU A 173 22.14 34.82 23.03
CA GLU A 173 21.61 35.78 22.05
C GLU A 173 22.78 36.34 21.25
N ALA A 174 22.86 36.03 19.96
CA ALA A 174 23.99 36.41 19.10
C ALA A 174 23.58 36.71 17.64
N VAL A 175 24.46 37.32 16.84
CA VAL A 175 24.33 37.28 15.38
C VAL A 175 24.74 35.91 14.89
N ASP A 176 25.94 35.44 15.20
CA ASP A 176 26.36 34.07 14.91
C ASP A 176 26.71 33.34 16.21
N ALA A 177 26.35 32.06 16.30
CA ALA A 177 26.64 31.25 17.48
C ALA A 177 27.31 29.93 17.08
N GLN A 178 28.50 29.70 17.62
CA GLN A 178 29.22 28.44 17.48
C GLN A 178 29.46 27.84 18.86
N ILE A 179 28.93 26.64 19.09
CA ILE A 179 29.03 25.92 20.36
C ILE A 179 29.64 24.55 20.07
N VAL A 180 30.81 24.30 20.66
CA VAL A 180 31.66 23.14 20.35
C VAL A 180 32.02 22.41 21.64
N ASN A 181 32.01 21.08 21.64
CA ASN A 181 32.50 20.22 22.74
C ASN A 181 31.91 20.58 24.12
N SER A 182 30.65 21.04 24.16
CA SER A 182 30.05 21.65 25.35
C SER A 182 28.93 20.79 25.94
N LYS A 183 28.69 20.92 27.25
CA LYS A 183 27.77 20.08 28.03
C LYS A 183 26.75 20.90 28.81
N PHE A 184 25.47 20.63 28.58
CA PHE A 184 24.32 21.33 29.14
C PHE A 184 23.29 20.36 29.75
N ASN A 185 23.71 19.55 30.71
CA ASN A 185 22.91 18.42 31.21
C ASN A 185 22.11 18.72 32.49
N LYS A 186 21.03 17.98 32.71
CA LYS A 186 20.30 17.93 34.00
C LYS A 186 19.78 19.28 34.48
N ASN A 187 19.54 20.23 33.58
CA ASN A 187 19.02 21.53 33.96
C ASN A 187 17.50 21.44 34.18
N GLY A 188 17.05 22.07 35.27
CA GLY A 188 15.65 22.22 35.62
C GLY A 188 15.38 22.38 37.11
N SER A 189 14.10 22.49 37.46
CA SER A 189 13.65 22.70 38.84
C SER A 189 13.80 21.47 39.73
N GLY A 190 14.08 20.30 39.14
CA GLY A 190 13.98 19.00 39.79
C GLY A 190 12.54 18.54 40.04
N SER A 191 11.54 19.41 39.82
CA SER A 191 10.12 19.06 39.93
C SER A 191 9.59 18.55 38.60
N LEU A 192 9.06 17.33 38.60
CA LEU A 192 8.40 16.75 37.43
C LEU A 192 7.02 17.36 37.13
N SER A 193 6.43 18.16 38.03
CA SER A 193 5.08 18.74 37.86
C SER A 193 5.09 20.25 37.63
N ASN A 194 6.24 20.89 37.85
CA ASN A 194 6.47 22.30 37.53
C ASN A 194 7.84 22.44 36.85
N PRO A 195 7.98 21.90 35.63
CA PRO A 195 9.27 21.79 34.99
C PRO A 195 9.76 23.16 34.50
N THR A 196 11.06 23.37 34.69
CA THR A 196 11.88 24.43 34.10
C THR A 196 13.14 23.77 33.57
N GLY A 197 14.05 24.44 32.86
CA GLY A 197 15.30 23.79 32.49
C GLY A 197 15.42 23.51 31.00
N TYR A 198 16.11 24.42 30.34
CA TYR A 198 16.71 24.19 29.03
C TYR A 198 18.15 23.75 29.24
N GLY A 199 18.61 22.78 28.46
CA GLY A 199 20.04 22.57 28.30
C GLY A 199 20.65 23.81 27.63
N LEU A 200 20.28 24.01 26.37
CA LEU A 200 20.76 25.12 25.55
C LEU A 200 19.59 25.85 24.88
N GLU A 201 19.57 27.18 24.99
CA GLU A 201 18.74 28.05 24.16
C GLU A 201 19.64 28.99 23.34
N VAL A 202 19.40 29.05 22.02
CA VAL A 202 20.11 29.94 21.10
C VAL A 202 19.09 30.76 20.32
N LEU A 203 19.19 32.09 20.44
CA LEU A 203 18.46 33.07 19.64
C LEU A 203 19.46 33.79 18.75
N SER A 204 19.45 33.47 17.46
CA SER A 204 20.42 33.93 16.49
C SER A 204 19.77 34.74 15.37
N THR A 205 20.38 35.86 14.99
CA THR A 205 19.98 36.62 13.78
C THR A 205 20.78 36.23 12.53
N GLY A 206 21.74 35.32 12.68
CA GLY A 206 22.59 34.76 11.64
C GLY A 206 22.61 33.23 11.74
N GLY A 207 23.79 32.62 11.59
CA GLY A 207 23.96 31.17 11.56
C GLY A 207 24.17 30.57 12.96
N VAL A 208 23.92 29.26 13.07
CA VAL A 208 24.19 28.49 14.31
C VAL A 208 24.91 27.19 13.99
N THR A 209 26.00 26.92 14.70
CA THR A 209 26.71 25.63 14.64
C THR A 209 26.78 25.01 16.03
N LEU A 210 26.26 23.79 16.15
CA LEU A 210 26.38 22.94 17.33
C LEU A 210 27.22 21.71 16.96
N GLU A 211 28.41 21.59 17.54
CA GLU A 211 29.31 20.47 17.25
C GLU A 211 29.70 19.75 18.55
N SER A 212 29.46 18.45 18.60
CA SER A 212 29.77 17.63 19.79
C SER A 212 29.15 18.20 21.08
N VAL A 213 27.90 18.69 20.97
CA VAL A 213 27.14 19.23 22.11
C VAL A 213 26.38 18.11 22.80
N GLU A 214 26.45 18.08 24.13
CA GLU A 214 25.69 17.16 24.97
C GLU A 214 24.66 17.96 25.79
N ALA A 215 23.37 17.69 25.64
CA ALA A 215 22.32 18.33 26.45
C ALA A 215 21.24 17.30 26.84
N ASN A 216 21.63 16.45 27.79
CA ASN A 216 20.87 15.30 28.26
C ASN A 216 20.10 15.59 29.56
N GLU A 217 19.01 14.85 29.76
CA GLU A 217 18.26 14.81 31.03
C GLU A 217 17.75 16.19 31.51
N ASN A 218 17.51 17.12 30.60
CA ASN A 218 16.86 18.41 30.90
C ASN A 218 15.34 18.24 30.95
N GLN A 219 14.63 19.08 31.70
CA GLN A 219 13.19 18.87 31.86
C GLN A 219 12.38 19.37 30.64
N LEU A 220 12.76 20.49 30.01
CA LEU A 220 12.00 21.08 28.90
C LEU A 220 12.60 20.74 27.53
N PHE A 221 13.87 21.10 27.31
CA PHE A 221 14.57 20.95 26.03
C PHE A 221 16.03 20.54 26.27
N GLY A 222 16.55 19.62 25.47
CA GLY A 222 17.99 19.49 25.29
C GLY A 222 18.54 20.74 24.63
N ALA A 223 18.07 21.04 23.42
CA ALA A 223 18.37 22.30 22.73
C ALA A 223 17.14 22.93 22.06
N ASN A 224 17.02 24.27 22.15
CA ASN A 224 16.06 25.10 21.43
C ASN A 224 16.81 26.17 20.61
N VAL A 225 16.81 26.03 19.29
CA VAL A 225 17.52 26.93 18.37
C VAL A 225 16.53 27.70 17.51
N GLN A 226 16.60 29.02 17.57
CA GLN A 226 15.91 29.94 16.67
C GLN A 226 16.96 30.76 15.93
N ALA A 227 17.01 30.64 14.60
CA ALA A 227 17.99 31.30 13.75
C ALA A 227 17.31 31.95 12.54
N VAL A 228 18.03 32.84 11.85
CA VAL A 228 17.57 33.38 10.55
C VAL A 228 18.30 32.70 9.39
N ASN A 229 19.57 32.32 9.60
CA ASN A 229 20.40 31.67 8.60
C ASN A 229 20.59 30.17 8.93
N ASP A 230 21.49 29.52 8.21
CA ASP A 230 21.71 28.09 8.30
C ASP A 230 22.06 27.59 9.70
N VAL A 231 21.58 26.38 10.01
CA VAL A 231 21.84 25.68 11.26
C VAL A 231 22.51 24.34 10.99
N PHE A 232 23.70 24.15 11.56
CA PHE A 232 24.47 22.91 11.50
C PHE A 232 24.51 22.25 12.87
N VAL A 233 24.08 20.99 12.96
CA VAL A 233 24.15 20.18 14.18
C VAL A 233 24.91 18.89 13.87
N VAL A 234 26.08 18.74 14.47
CA VAL A 234 27.05 17.70 14.15
C VAL A 234 27.43 16.93 15.41
N SER A 235 27.38 15.60 15.34
CA SER A 235 27.90 14.68 16.37
C SER A 235 27.40 14.97 17.79
N SER A 236 26.16 15.45 17.92
CA SER A 236 25.58 15.96 19.18
C SER A 236 24.56 14.99 19.79
N VAL A 237 24.34 15.08 21.11
CA VAL A 237 23.51 14.14 21.89
C VAL A 237 22.49 14.88 22.76
N PHE A 238 21.21 14.52 22.64
CA PHE A 238 20.07 15.17 23.28
C PHE A 238 19.08 14.14 23.86
N ASN A 239 19.55 13.31 24.78
CA ASN A 239 18.83 12.14 25.28
C ASN A 239 18.12 12.39 26.62
N GLY A 240 17.05 11.65 26.86
CA GLY A 240 16.45 11.52 28.20
C GLY A 240 15.79 12.79 28.72
N ASN A 241 15.47 13.76 27.85
CA ASN A 241 14.82 14.99 28.26
C ASN A 241 13.34 14.69 28.53
N LYS A 242 12.92 14.76 29.80
CA LYS A 242 11.61 14.27 30.26
C LYS A 242 11.04 15.17 31.36
N SER A 243 9.84 15.70 31.15
CA SER A 243 8.97 16.19 32.23
C SER A 243 7.50 16.30 31.83
N TYR A 244 6.65 16.72 32.77
CA TYR A 244 5.24 17.04 32.49
C TYR A 244 4.74 18.16 33.40
N LYS A 245 3.54 18.67 33.15
CA LYS A 245 2.82 19.57 34.05
C LYS A 245 1.44 18.97 34.30
N CYS A 246 1.07 18.81 35.57
CA CYS A 246 -0.28 18.39 35.93
C CYS A 246 -1.19 19.62 36.00
N ALA A 247 -2.30 19.58 35.27
CA ALA A 247 -3.42 20.50 35.52
C ALA A 247 -4.25 20.01 36.72
N CYS A 248 -5.10 20.88 37.26
CA CYS A 248 -5.93 20.58 38.42
C CYS A 248 -6.96 19.47 38.17
N ASP A 249 -7.28 19.18 36.90
CA ASP A 249 -8.15 18.08 36.47
C ASP A 249 -7.42 16.73 36.34
N GLY A 250 -6.12 16.70 36.67
CA GLY A 250 -5.27 15.51 36.55
C GLY A 250 -4.71 15.26 35.14
N SER A 251 -5.07 16.09 34.15
CA SER A 251 -4.47 16.00 32.82
C SER A 251 -2.99 16.38 32.86
N LYS A 252 -2.19 15.71 32.03
CA LYS A 252 -0.74 15.93 31.95
C LYS A 252 -0.39 16.58 30.62
N THR A 253 0.34 17.69 30.67
CA THR A 253 1.02 18.28 29.51
C THR A 253 2.48 17.85 29.55
N TYR A 254 2.92 17.06 28.57
CA TYR A 254 4.31 16.59 28.51
C TYR A 254 5.25 17.63 27.90
N TYR A 255 6.50 17.63 28.36
CA TYR A 255 7.64 18.36 27.80
C TYR A 255 8.85 17.43 27.76
N GLY A 256 9.93 17.85 27.10
CA GLY A 256 11.11 17.03 26.89
C GLY A 256 11.35 16.84 25.41
N TYR A 257 11.87 17.89 24.77
CA TYR A 257 12.42 17.82 23.42
C TYR A 257 13.88 17.36 23.52
N GLY A 258 14.32 16.51 22.61
CA GLY A 258 15.75 16.35 22.33
C GLY A 258 16.28 17.66 21.74
N ILE A 259 15.93 17.94 20.49
CA ILE A 259 16.28 19.19 19.82
C ILE A 259 15.11 19.80 19.05
N GLN A 260 14.96 21.11 19.13
CA GLN A 260 14.12 21.91 18.24
C GLN A 260 15.00 22.92 17.48
N VAL A 261 14.81 22.99 16.16
CA VAL A 261 15.43 23.98 15.29
C VAL A 261 14.36 24.68 14.46
N VAL A 262 14.34 26.01 14.51
CA VAL A 262 13.50 26.86 13.67
C VAL A 262 14.39 27.88 12.99
N THR A 263 14.44 27.86 11.67
CA THR A 263 15.18 28.84 10.87
C THR A 263 14.48 29.14 9.55
N SER A 264 14.83 30.26 8.92
CA SER A 264 14.54 30.53 7.50
C SER A 264 15.64 30.02 6.56
N GLY A 265 16.80 29.61 7.10
CA GLY A 265 17.89 28.99 6.34
C GLY A 265 17.75 27.47 6.21
N GLU A 266 18.85 26.85 5.80
CA GLU A 266 19.00 25.40 5.68
C GLU A 266 19.25 24.77 7.06
N ILE A 267 18.87 23.50 7.21
CA ILE A 267 19.18 22.72 8.41
C ILE A 267 19.95 21.47 8.00
N THR A 268 21.16 21.31 8.54
CA THR A 268 21.95 20.09 8.43
C THR A 268 22.09 19.42 9.80
N VAL A 269 21.68 18.16 9.89
CA VAL A 269 21.79 17.32 11.09
C VAL A 269 22.60 16.08 10.74
N PHE A 270 23.80 15.94 11.30
CA PHE A 270 24.73 14.85 10.98
C PHE A 270 25.19 14.14 12.25
N GLN A 271 25.01 12.81 12.31
CA GLN A 271 25.44 11.98 13.45
C GLN A 271 24.85 12.43 14.80
N VAL A 272 23.59 12.87 14.80
CA VAL A 272 22.92 13.32 16.02
C VAL A 272 22.13 12.18 16.66
N THR A 273 22.16 12.10 17.99
CA THR A 273 21.35 11.15 18.77
C THR A 273 20.40 11.91 19.70
N ALA A 274 19.11 11.62 19.63
CA ALA A 274 18.11 12.16 20.53
C ALA A 274 17.05 11.09 20.84
N THR A 275 17.34 10.27 21.84
CA THR A 275 16.55 9.12 22.25
C THR A 275 15.92 9.29 23.62
N GLU A 276 14.86 8.52 23.87
CA GLU A 276 14.15 8.50 25.15
C GLU A 276 13.68 9.89 25.61
N ASN A 277 13.28 10.78 24.71
CA ASN A 277 12.66 12.05 25.09
C ASN A 277 11.15 11.87 25.22
N ASN A 278 10.50 12.68 26.06
CA ASN A 278 9.04 12.56 26.25
C ASN A 278 8.25 12.96 24.99
N LEU A 279 8.69 14.00 24.26
CA LEU A 279 7.98 14.54 23.11
C LEU A 279 8.62 14.21 21.76
N PHE A 280 9.80 14.76 21.48
CA PHE A 280 10.44 14.65 20.16
C PHE A 280 11.89 14.24 20.33
N GLY A 281 12.37 13.35 19.47
CA GLY A 281 13.81 13.26 19.21
C GLY A 281 14.29 14.56 18.56
N ALA A 282 13.71 14.91 17.42
CA ALA A 282 13.97 16.19 16.76
C ALA A 282 12.71 16.80 16.12
N ARG A 283 12.62 18.14 16.18
CA ARG A 283 11.66 18.94 15.42
C ARG A 283 12.39 20.02 14.62
N LEU A 284 12.32 19.93 13.30
CA LEU A 284 13.10 20.77 12.37
C LEU A 284 12.15 21.58 11.47
N LYS A 285 12.34 22.89 11.43
CA LYS A 285 11.58 23.81 10.56
C LYS A 285 12.52 24.76 9.83
N GLY A 286 12.57 24.63 8.51
CA GLY A 286 13.57 25.29 7.65
C GLY A 286 13.14 25.38 6.18
N THR A 287 14.06 25.75 5.30
CA THR A 287 13.84 25.80 3.83
C THR A 287 14.31 24.54 3.12
N GLU A 288 15.53 24.07 3.39
CA GLU A 288 16.08 22.76 3.01
C GLU A 288 16.50 22.01 4.27
N ILE A 289 16.24 20.71 4.33
CA ILE A 289 16.51 19.91 5.54
C ILE A 289 17.21 18.60 5.18
N ASN A 290 18.46 18.48 5.64
CA ASN A 290 19.34 17.34 5.41
C ASN A 290 19.65 16.63 6.74
N VAL A 291 19.20 15.39 6.90
CA VAL A 291 19.44 14.59 8.11
C VAL A 291 20.15 13.29 7.75
N VAL A 292 21.34 13.10 8.31
CA VAL A 292 22.25 12.04 7.92
C VAL A 292 22.77 11.29 9.16
N ASN A 293 22.77 9.95 9.09
CA ASN A 293 23.34 9.05 10.10
C ASN A 293 22.89 9.34 11.54
N SER A 294 21.62 9.70 11.74
CA SER A 294 21.10 10.21 13.01
C SER A 294 20.04 9.28 13.62
N VAL A 295 19.90 9.32 14.95
CA VAL A 295 19.05 8.41 15.72
C VAL A 295 18.04 9.17 16.58
N PHE A 296 16.75 8.88 16.38
CA PHE A 296 15.60 9.51 17.04
C PHE A 296 14.63 8.45 17.58
N SER A 297 15.13 7.47 18.32
CA SER A 297 14.37 6.29 18.77
C SER A 297 13.83 6.41 20.20
N ASP A 298 12.82 5.58 20.49
CA ASP A 298 12.28 5.34 21.83
C ASP A 298 11.75 6.60 22.54
N ASN A 299 11.32 7.60 21.76
CA ASN A 299 10.69 8.79 22.32
C ASN A 299 9.24 8.48 22.69
N GLY A 300 8.84 8.91 23.90
CA GLY A 300 7.57 8.54 24.50
C GLY A 300 7.35 9.05 25.91
N SER A 301 6.08 9.32 26.23
CA SER A 301 5.56 9.65 27.56
C SER A 301 4.96 8.41 28.25
N ASP A 302 4.24 8.58 29.36
CA ASP A 302 3.55 7.45 29.99
C ASP A 302 2.40 6.87 29.12
N SER A 303 1.87 5.71 29.51
CA SER A 303 0.89 4.96 28.72
C SER A 303 -0.48 5.63 28.56
N SER A 304 -0.75 6.73 29.28
CA SER A 304 -2.07 7.37 29.30
C SER A 304 -2.23 8.46 28.24
N THR A 305 -1.12 9.09 27.85
CA THR A 305 -1.09 10.16 26.85
C THR A 305 0.12 9.91 25.97
N LEU A 306 -0.08 9.53 24.71
CA LEU A 306 1.03 9.31 23.79
C LEU A 306 1.48 10.61 23.16
N THR A 307 2.75 10.93 23.33
CA THR A 307 3.32 12.16 22.79
C THR A 307 4.63 11.96 22.03
N GLY A 308 5.26 10.79 22.20
CA GLY A 308 6.57 10.48 21.66
C GLY A 308 6.64 10.37 20.14
N LYS A 309 7.51 11.18 19.55
CA LYS A 309 7.76 11.30 18.12
C LYS A 309 9.26 11.19 17.88
N GLY A 310 9.66 10.47 16.84
CA GLY A 310 11.07 10.42 16.45
C GLY A 310 11.51 11.74 15.83
N LEU A 311 11.17 11.93 14.55
CA LEU A 311 11.57 13.07 13.75
C LEU A 311 10.34 13.76 13.12
N GLU A 312 10.18 15.07 13.36
CA GLU A 312 9.15 15.90 12.71
C GLU A 312 9.83 17.00 11.88
N ILE A 313 9.49 17.08 10.60
CA ILE A 313 10.07 18.01 9.63
C ILE A 313 8.98 18.85 8.97
N GLU A 314 9.19 20.17 8.96
CA GLU A 314 8.43 21.16 8.19
C GLU A 314 9.39 21.94 7.27
N SER A 315 9.46 21.56 5.98
CA SER A 315 10.21 22.29 4.95
C SER A 315 9.28 23.20 4.15
N SER A 316 9.70 24.45 3.94
CA SER A 316 8.87 25.50 3.33
C SER A 316 9.08 25.72 1.84
N ALA A 317 10.19 25.26 1.25
CA ALA A 317 10.53 25.61 -0.13
C ALA A 317 11.28 24.53 -0.90
N TYR A 318 12.29 23.92 -0.30
CA TYR A 318 13.23 23.03 -0.98
C TYR A 318 13.14 21.59 -0.49
N GLU A 319 14.12 20.80 -0.90
CA GLU A 319 14.19 19.36 -0.70
C GLU A 319 14.32 18.96 0.78
N VAL A 320 13.89 17.73 1.06
CA VAL A 320 14.17 17.06 2.33
C VAL A 320 14.91 15.76 2.04
N THR A 321 16.10 15.60 2.61
CA THR A 321 16.90 14.38 2.48
C THR A 321 17.10 13.72 3.84
N LEU A 322 16.67 12.46 3.94
CA LEU A 322 17.00 11.57 5.06
C LEU A 322 17.91 10.43 4.55
N SER A 323 19.07 10.23 5.17
CA SER A 323 19.98 9.15 4.82
C SER A 323 20.57 8.50 6.08
N GLY A 324 20.42 7.18 6.26
CA GLY A 324 20.96 6.52 7.44
C GLY A 324 20.24 6.89 8.74
N VAL A 325 18.95 7.26 8.67
CA VAL A 325 18.19 7.70 9.84
C VAL A 325 17.53 6.51 10.53
N THR A 326 17.63 6.45 11.86
CA THR A 326 16.93 5.43 12.67
C THR A 326 15.95 6.11 13.63
N ALA A 327 14.66 5.81 13.53
CA ALA A 327 13.63 6.32 14.44
C ALA A 327 12.63 5.20 14.80
N ASN A 328 13.11 4.27 15.62
CA ASN A 328 12.37 3.08 16.03
C ASN A 328 11.66 3.29 17.36
N GLY A 329 10.61 2.50 17.63
CA GLY A 329 10.02 2.38 18.97
C GLY A 329 9.31 3.63 19.50
N ASN A 330 9.08 4.65 18.66
CA ASN A 330 8.40 5.89 19.06
C ASN A 330 6.89 5.66 19.21
N GLN A 331 6.23 6.48 20.03
CA GLN A 331 4.81 6.29 20.35
C GLN A 331 3.81 6.75 19.29
N LEU A 332 4.15 7.71 18.44
CA LEU A 332 3.24 8.27 17.44
C LEU A 332 3.77 8.05 16.02
N PHE A 333 5.04 8.35 15.77
CA PHE A 333 5.65 8.09 14.48
C PHE A 333 7.17 8.02 14.55
N GLY A 334 7.78 7.27 13.64
CA GLY A 334 9.21 7.29 13.40
C GLY A 334 9.62 8.63 12.77
N ALA A 335 9.12 8.90 11.56
CA ALA A 335 9.31 10.19 10.89
C ALA A 335 8.01 10.72 10.28
N LYS A 336 7.79 12.02 10.45
CA LYS A 336 6.75 12.79 9.76
C LYS A 336 7.37 13.96 9.02
N ILE A 337 7.17 14.00 7.71
CA ILE A 337 7.74 15.00 6.81
C ILE A 337 6.60 15.74 6.11
N GLN A 338 6.60 17.06 6.24
CA GLN A 338 5.81 17.96 5.41
C GLN A 338 6.78 18.86 4.64
N ALA A 339 6.75 18.79 3.31
CA ALA A 339 7.67 19.53 2.45
C ALA A 339 6.94 20.19 1.28
N ALA A 340 7.49 21.28 0.76
CA ALA A 340 7.06 21.86 -0.51
C ALA A 340 7.83 21.24 -1.70
N GLY A 341 9.10 20.88 -1.51
CA GLY A 341 9.95 20.29 -2.54
C GLY A 341 10.05 18.76 -2.45
N PHE A 342 10.89 18.20 -3.31
CA PHE A 342 11.15 16.77 -3.43
C PHE A 342 11.64 16.14 -2.10
N VAL A 343 11.19 14.92 -1.80
CA VAL A 343 11.58 14.21 -0.58
C VAL A 343 12.35 12.93 -0.91
N THR A 344 13.58 12.83 -0.43
CA THR A 344 14.42 11.62 -0.56
C THR A 344 14.63 10.97 0.81
N VAL A 345 14.30 9.67 0.91
CA VAL A 345 14.57 8.86 2.11
C VAL A 345 15.36 7.62 1.71
N ALA A 346 16.57 7.47 2.23
CA ALA A 346 17.48 6.39 1.90
C ALA A 346 18.04 5.68 3.15
N ASN A 347 18.26 4.37 3.07
CA ASN A 347 19.00 3.59 4.09
C ASN A 347 18.51 3.82 5.53
N SER A 348 17.18 3.90 5.73
CA SER A 348 16.60 4.36 6.99
C SER A 348 15.66 3.33 7.63
N PHE A 349 15.54 3.38 8.95
CA PHE A 349 14.80 2.40 9.77
C PHE A 349 13.74 3.10 10.62
N PHE A 350 12.48 2.68 10.46
CA PHE A 350 11.31 3.23 11.14
C PHE A 350 10.42 2.12 11.70
N ASN A 351 11.00 1.27 12.55
CA ASN A 351 10.39 0.02 13.00
C ASN A 351 9.72 0.14 14.37
N GLY A 352 8.66 -0.66 14.59
CA GLY A 352 8.10 -0.88 15.92
C GLY A 352 7.43 0.35 16.55
N ASN A 353 7.01 1.33 15.75
CA ASN A 353 6.35 2.53 16.25
C ASN A 353 4.92 2.20 16.71
N LYS A 354 4.59 2.62 17.93
CA LYS A 354 3.45 2.12 18.71
C LYS A 354 2.24 3.04 18.59
N HIS A 355 1.15 2.64 19.25
CA HIS A 355 -0.09 3.40 19.44
C HIS A 355 -0.75 2.87 20.72
N THR A 356 -1.72 3.60 21.27
CA THR A 356 -2.60 3.13 22.36
C THR A 356 -4.05 3.26 21.96
N TYR A 357 -4.78 2.17 22.18
CA TYR A 357 -6.23 2.14 22.08
C TYR A 357 -6.86 3.11 23.08
N SER A 358 -7.50 4.17 22.58
CA SER A 358 -8.55 4.86 23.33
C SER A 358 -9.88 4.21 22.94
N SER A 359 -10.37 3.32 23.81
CA SER A 359 -11.70 2.73 23.69
C SER A 359 -12.73 3.73 24.23
N SER A 360 -13.17 4.68 23.41
CA SER A 360 -14.44 5.38 23.65
C SER A 360 -15.53 4.70 22.82
N CYS A 361 -16.70 4.48 23.42
CA CYS A 361 -17.84 3.83 22.78
C CYS A 361 -18.46 4.65 21.62
N GLN A 362 -17.79 5.69 21.13
CA GLN A 362 -18.30 6.65 20.13
C GLN A 362 -17.45 6.72 18.84
N GLY A 363 -16.57 5.74 18.61
CA GLY A 363 -15.72 5.68 17.43
C GLY A 363 -14.30 6.08 17.76
N SER A 364 -13.40 5.10 17.73
CA SER A 364 -11.99 5.31 18.04
C SER A 364 -11.30 6.04 16.88
N VAL A 365 -10.72 7.21 17.17
CA VAL A 365 -9.74 7.85 16.28
C VAL A 365 -8.38 7.27 16.64
N THR A 366 -7.81 6.46 15.75
CA THR A 366 -6.41 6.01 15.91
C THR A 366 -5.49 7.15 15.50
N THR A 367 -4.66 7.64 16.43
CA THR A 367 -3.67 8.69 16.16
C THR A 367 -2.27 8.18 16.51
N GLY A 368 -1.47 7.88 15.50
CA GLY A 368 -0.09 7.39 15.66
C GLY A 368 0.13 5.92 15.32
N GLY A 369 1.38 5.47 15.33
CA GLY A 369 1.82 4.16 14.85
C GLY A 369 2.36 4.16 13.42
N TYR A 370 2.87 5.28 12.93
CA TYR A 370 3.46 5.36 11.59
C TYR A 370 4.95 5.05 11.66
N GLY A 371 5.48 4.25 10.73
CA GLY A 371 6.91 4.20 10.46
C GLY A 371 7.34 5.52 9.83
N LEU A 372 6.93 5.72 8.58
CA LEU A 372 7.20 6.91 7.78
C LEU A 372 5.90 7.55 7.28
N GLN A 373 5.75 8.86 7.48
CA GLN A 373 4.69 9.66 6.88
C GLN A 373 5.31 10.81 6.10
N VAL A 374 5.01 10.90 4.80
CA VAL A 374 5.49 11.96 3.91
C VAL A 374 4.31 12.63 3.23
N VAL A 375 4.28 13.96 3.28
CA VAL A 375 3.36 14.80 2.49
C VAL A 375 4.20 15.85 1.78
N THR A 376 4.14 15.86 0.45
CA THR A 376 4.81 16.87 -0.36
C THR A 376 3.97 17.28 -1.58
N THR A 377 4.21 18.49 -2.06
CA THR A 377 3.66 18.99 -3.32
C THR A 377 4.47 18.58 -4.55
N ASP A 378 5.60 17.90 -4.35
CA ASP A 378 6.51 17.45 -5.39
C ASP A 378 6.63 15.90 -5.38
N GLY A 379 7.72 15.34 -5.92
CA GLY A 379 7.99 13.90 -5.93
C GLY A 379 8.54 13.33 -4.61
N ILE A 380 8.45 12.01 -4.49
CA ILE A 380 8.99 11.24 -3.36
C ILE A 380 9.87 10.10 -3.87
N SER A 381 11.09 9.97 -3.34
CA SER A 381 11.98 8.82 -3.55
C SER A 381 12.29 8.12 -2.23
N VAL A 382 11.93 6.84 -2.12
CA VAL A 382 12.23 5.99 -0.97
C VAL A 382 13.09 4.82 -1.41
N SER A 383 14.26 4.62 -0.80
CA SER A 383 15.15 3.52 -1.15
C SER A 383 15.82 2.87 0.05
N MET A 384 15.92 1.54 0.07
CA MET A 384 16.59 0.83 1.17
C MET A 384 16.01 1.20 2.55
N VAL A 385 14.68 1.36 2.63
CA VAL A 385 13.96 1.71 3.85
C VAL A 385 13.32 0.46 4.45
N GLN A 386 13.42 0.32 5.77
CA GLN A 386 12.69 -0.67 6.54
C GLN A 386 11.73 0.03 7.50
N ALA A 387 10.45 -0.28 7.40
CA ALA A 387 9.42 0.21 8.33
C ALA A 387 8.47 -0.94 8.69
N THR A 388 8.96 -1.86 9.52
CA THR A 388 8.24 -3.06 9.93
C THR A 388 7.66 -2.95 11.34
N ASP A 389 6.64 -3.76 11.62
CA ASP A 389 6.05 -3.91 12.96
C ASP A 389 5.47 -2.60 13.54
N ASN A 390 5.07 -1.66 12.68
CA ASN A 390 4.39 -0.43 13.10
C ASN A 390 2.88 -0.67 13.27
N TYR A 391 2.28 0.02 14.23
CA TYR A 391 0.88 -0.24 14.57
C TYR A 391 -0.11 0.14 13.44
N LEU A 392 0.15 1.23 12.69
CA LEU A 392 -0.65 1.67 11.56
C LEU A 392 0.03 1.37 10.22
N TYR A 393 0.96 2.22 9.80
CA TYR A 393 1.53 2.17 8.46
C TYR A 393 3.03 1.91 8.54
N GLY A 394 3.55 1.07 7.64
CA GLY A 394 4.98 1.06 7.36
C GLY A 394 5.37 2.41 6.75
N ALA A 395 4.76 2.74 5.61
CA ALA A 395 4.84 4.06 5.00
C ALA A 395 3.50 4.57 4.46
N LEU A 396 3.26 5.86 4.67
CA LEU A 396 2.19 6.64 4.04
C LEU A 396 2.83 7.78 3.24
N LEU A 397 2.77 7.69 1.91
CA LEU A 397 3.41 8.60 0.97
C LEU A 397 2.35 9.37 0.19
N ASN A 398 2.32 10.70 0.33
CA ASN A 398 1.38 11.56 -0.37
C ASN A 398 2.14 12.63 -1.17
N ALA A 399 2.13 12.48 -2.49
CA ALA A 399 2.76 13.38 -3.45
C ALA A 399 1.69 14.00 -4.35
N SER A 400 1.52 15.32 -4.30
CA SER A 400 0.58 16.03 -5.18
C SER A 400 1.25 16.68 -6.39
N GLY A 401 2.53 16.39 -6.65
CA GLY A 401 3.28 16.85 -7.82
C GLY A 401 3.22 15.88 -9.01
N GLU A 402 3.73 16.32 -10.15
CA GLU A 402 3.79 15.49 -11.38
C GLU A 402 4.94 14.48 -11.37
N ASP A 403 5.97 14.69 -10.54
CA ASP A 403 7.16 13.82 -10.43
C ASP A 403 6.87 12.43 -9.84
N GLY A 404 5.76 12.29 -9.12
CA GLY A 404 5.26 11.00 -8.65
C GLY A 404 6.03 10.38 -7.48
N VAL A 405 5.95 9.06 -7.34
CA VAL A 405 6.51 8.31 -6.20
C VAL A 405 7.33 7.11 -6.66
N THR A 406 8.60 7.06 -6.27
CA THR A 406 9.47 5.90 -6.51
C THR A 406 9.85 5.23 -5.20
N VAL A 407 9.68 3.90 -5.12
CA VAL A 407 10.10 3.09 -3.97
C VAL A 407 10.96 1.92 -4.43
N GLY A 408 12.19 1.83 -3.92
CA GLY A 408 13.16 0.81 -4.29
C GLY A 408 13.71 0.03 -3.10
N ASN A 409 13.90 -1.28 -3.23
CA ASN A 409 14.64 -2.13 -2.27
C ASN A 409 14.19 -1.94 -0.81
N SER A 410 12.88 -1.85 -0.55
CA SER A 410 12.34 -1.45 0.77
C SER A 410 11.37 -2.49 1.33
N SER A 411 11.25 -2.57 2.66
CA SER A 411 10.38 -3.52 3.38
C SER A 411 9.40 -2.79 4.31
N PHE A 412 8.12 -3.17 4.21
CA PHE A 412 6.99 -2.61 4.95
C PHE A 412 6.12 -3.71 5.56
N ASP A 413 6.75 -4.69 6.20
CA ASP A 413 6.10 -5.91 6.69
C ASP A 413 5.47 -5.77 8.09
N ARG A 414 4.45 -6.58 8.38
CA ARG A 414 3.83 -6.73 9.72
C ARG A 414 3.25 -5.44 10.31
N ASN A 415 2.74 -4.56 9.46
CA ASN A 415 2.01 -3.35 9.84
C ASN A 415 0.48 -3.58 9.78
N LYS A 416 -0.33 -2.59 10.16
CA LYS A 416 -1.76 -2.63 9.81
C LYS A 416 -1.93 -2.47 8.29
N SER A 417 -1.21 -1.55 7.66
CA SER A 417 -1.03 -1.48 6.21
C SER A 417 0.46 -1.29 5.93
N GLY A 418 1.03 -2.02 4.96
CA GLY A 418 2.45 -1.92 4.66
C GLY A 418 2.81 -0.58 4.04
N LEU A 419 2.38 -0.39 2.79
CA LEU A 419 2.68 0.78 1.98
C LEU A 419 1.38 1.40 1.45
N GLU A 420 1.13 2.67 1.76
CA GLU A 420 0.06 3.47 1.14
C GLU A 420 0.65 4.61 0.33
N ILE A 421 0.27 4.72 -0.94
CA ILE A 421 0.73 5.76 -1.87
C ILE A 421 -0.47 6.50 -2.44
N LYS A 422 -0.44 7.83 -2.33
CA LYS A 422 -1.33 8.76 -3.03
C LYS A 422 -0.47 9.67 -3.89
N SER A 423 -0.68 9.61 -5.20
CA SER A 423 0.14 10.33 -6.18
C SER A 423 -0.73 11.00 -7.24
N THR A 424 -0.34 12.18 -7.72
CA THR A 424 -0.82 12.72 -9.00
C THR A 424 0.08 12.31 -10.15
N GLY A 425 1.39 12.16 -9.91
CA GLY A 425 2.36 11.65 -10.89
C GLY A 425 2.42 10.10 -10.96
N PRO A 426 3.36 9.55 -11.74
CA PRO A 426 3.56 8.12 -11.87
C PRO A 426 4.02 7.47 -10.56
N VAL A 427 3.84 6.16 -10.43
CA VAL A 427 4.31 5.37 -9.27
C VAL A 427 5.17 4.22 -9.76
N SER A 428 6.38 4.09 -9.22
CA SER A 428 7.31 3.00 -9.55
C SER A 428 7.77 2.25 -8.30
N LEU A 429 7.51 0.94 -8.24
CA LEU A 429 8.01 0.06 -7.18
C LEU A 429 9.01 -0.96 -7.75
N LEU A 430 10.17 -1.09 -7.11
CA LEU A 430 11.21 -2.05 -7.50
C LEU A 430 11.76 -2.77 -6.28
N ASN A 431 11.72 -4.11 -6.26
CA ASN A 431 12.23 -4.91 -5.14
C ASN A 431 11.60 -4.51 -3.79
N VAL A 432 10.27 -4.32 -3.77
CA VAL A 432 9.54 -3.91 -2.56
C VAL A 432 8.86 -5.12 -1.93
N THR A 433 8.95 -5.23 -0.60
CA THR A 433 8.22 -6.24 0.18
C THR A 433 7.24 -5.54 1.11
N ALA A 434 5.98 -5.94 1.10
CA ALA A 434 4.98 -5.52 2.08
C ALA A 434 4.07 -6.70 2.40
N SER A 435 4.58 -7.62 3.23
CA SER A 435 3.97 -8.89 3.58
C SER A 435 3.51 -8.93 5.04
N ASP A 436 2.62 -9.87 5.34
CA ASP A 436 2.08 -10.12 6.68
C ASP A 436 1.42 -8.89 7.33
N ASN A 437 0.89 -7.97 6.51
CA ASN A 437 0.13 -6.82 6.98
C ASN A 437 -1.33 -7.19 7.20
N LYS A 438 -2.03 -6.41 8.03
CA LYS A 438 -3.44 -6.70 8.35
C LYS A 438 -4.38 -6.37 7.19
N LEU A 439 -4.29 -5.16 6.64
CA LEU A 439 -5.26 -4.64 5.67
C LEU A 439 -4.75 -4.72 4.23
N PHE A 440 -3.58 -4.15 3.97
CA PHE A 440 -2.99 -4.06 2.64
C PHE A 440 -1.49 -4.31 2.74
N GLY A 441 -0.95 -5.09 1.79
CA GLY A 441 0.48 -5.06 1.49
C GLY A 441 0.83 -3.69 0.91
N ALA A 442 0.31 -3.41 -0.29
CA ALA A 442 0.36 -2.07 -0.87
C ALA A 442 -1.02 -1.58 -1.36
N ASP A 443 -1.34 -0.32 -1.06
CA ASP A 443 -2.51 0.40 -1.58
C ASP A 443 -2.05 1.66 -2.33
N ILE A 444 -2.27 1.69 -3.64
CA ILE A 444 -1.75 2.72 -4.54
C ILE A 444 -2.90 3.41 -5.25
N GLU A 445 -2.97 4.73 -5.10
CA GLU A 445 -3.91 5.61 -5.78
C GLU A 445 -3.12 6.66 -6.57
N ALA A 446 -3.23 6.64 -7.92
CA ALA A 446 -2.54 7.57 -8.80
C ALA A 446 -3.53 8.27 -9.75
N LYS A 447 -3.71 9.59 -9.67
CA LYS A 447 -4.88 10.30 -10.28
C LYS A 447 -4.59 11.44 -11.27
N GLY A 448 -3.37 11.62 -11.75
CA GLY A 448 -3.04 12.61 -12.78
C GLY A 448 -3.10 12.10 -14.23
N THR A 449 -2.69 12.96 -15.16
CA THR A 449 -2.65 12.66 -16.60
C THR A 449 -1.59 11.62 -16.97
N GLU A 450 -0.49 11.56 -16.21
CA GLU A 450 0.62 10.62 -16.41
C GLU A 450 0.77 9.62 -15.25
N ALA A 451 -0.35 9.27 -14.60
CA ALA A 451 -0.40 8.46 -13.39
C ALA A 451 -0.09 6.96 -13.59
N ASN A 452 0.83 6.60 -14.48
CA ASN A 452 1.21 5.22 -14.74
C ASN A 452 1.79 4.55 -13.49
N VAL A 453 1.45 3.28 -13.26
CA VAL A 453 1.94 2.49 -12.13
C VAL A 453 2.76 1.32 -12.65
N ALA A 454 4.05 1.27 -12.30
CA ALA A 454 4.95 0.19 -12.64
C ALA A 454 5.46 -0.52 -11.38
N ILE A 455 5.33 -1.84 -11.31
CA ILE A 455 5.76 -2.63 -10.15
C ILE A 455 6.59 -3.81 -10.66
N LYS A 456 7.81 -3.94 -10.13
CA LYS A 456 8.74 -4.98 -10.54
C LYS A 456 9.36 -5.72 -9.35
N ASN A 457 9.53 -7.05 -9.48
CA ASN A 457 10.25 -7.90 -8.52
C ASN A 457 9.78 -7.72 -7.06
N SER A 458 8.48 -7.61 -6.82
CA SER A 458 7.93 -7.17 -5.53
C SER A 458 6.98 -8.20 -4.92
N PHE A 459 6.92 -8.24 -3.58
CA PHE A 459 6.28 -9.29 -2.80
C PHE A 459 5.24 -8.73 -1.81
N PHE A 460 3.99 -9.18 -1.95
CA PHE A 460 2.84 -8.71 -1.16
C PHE A 460 2.06 -9.89 -0.57
N ASN A 461 2.73 -10.70 0.23
CA ASN A 461 2.25 -12.02 0.65
C ASN A 461 1.63 -12.00 2.06
N GLY A 462 0.75 -12.95 2.35
CA GLY A 462 0.34 -13.23 3.73
C GLY A 462 -0.46 -12.12 4.40
N ASN A 463 -1.02 -11.17 3.65
CA ASN A 463 -1.79 -10.08 4.22
C ASN A 463 -3.19 -10.59 4.62
N GLN A 464 -3.44 -10.71 5.93
CA GLN A 464 -4.57 -11.45 6.48
C GLN A 464 -5.20 -10.72 7.66
N SER A 465 -6.46 -10.29 7.54
CA SER A 465 -7.23 -9.75 8.67
C SER A 465 -8.73 -9.84 8.45
N TYR A 466 -9.50 -9.82 9.54
CA TYR A 466 -10.94 -9.63 9.47
C TYR A 466 -11.42 -8.85 10.69
N THR A 467 -12.51 -8.11 10.52
CA THR A 467 -13.27 -7.53 11.62
C THR A 467 -14.58 -8.27 11.75
N SER A 468 -14.90 -8.77 12.95
CA SER A 468 -16.17 -9.42 13.22
C SER A 468 -17.10 -8.45 13.96
N SER A 469 -18.32 -8.30 13.47
CA SER A 469 -19.38 -7.60 14.20
C SER A 469 -20.58 -8.52 14.38
N SER A 470 -21.23 -8.45 15.54
CA SER A 470 -22.43 -9.24 15.82
C SER A 470 -23.59 -8.93 14.88
N CYS A 471 -23.63 -7.72 14.30
CA CYS A 471 -24.72 -7.27 13.43
C CYS A 471 -24.45 -7.40 11.93
N LYS A 472 -23.19 -7.35 11.47
CA LYS A 472 -22.83 -7.35 10.03
C LYS A 472 -22.00 -8.56 9.59
N GLY A 473 -21.76 -9.52 10.48
CA GLY A 473 -20.90 -10.66 10.21
C GLY A 473 -19.42 -10.28 10.16
N LYS A 474 -18.62 -11.10 9.45
CA LYS A 474 -17.19 -10.88 9.24
C LYS A 474 -16.98 -10.01 8.00
N THR A 475 -16.19 -8.95 8.14
CA THR A 475 -15.62 -8.20 7.02
C THR A 475 -14.15 -8.56 6.90
N TYR A 476 -13.79 -9.19 5.80
CA TYR A 476 -12.42 -9.59 5.52
C TYR A 476 -11.64 -8.44 4.88
N ASN A 477 -10.39 -8.32 5.29
CA ASN A 477 -9.37 -7.44 4.72
C ASN A 477 -8.14 -8.29 4.42
N GLY A 478 -7.06 -7.70 3.91
CA GLY A 478 -5.88 -8.47 3.50
C GLY A 478 -5.81 -8.54 1.99
N TYR A 479 -5.55 -7.39 1.38
CA TYR A 479 -5.14 -7.27 0.00
C TYR A 479 -3.63 -7.47 -0.05
N GLY A 480 -3.13 -8.24 -1.01
CA GLY A 480 -1.71 -8.17 -1.38
C GLY A 480 -1.44 -6.79 -1.97
N LEU A 481 -2.03 -6.54 -3.13
CA LEU A 481 -1.86 -5.30 -3.88
C LEU A 481 -3.22 -4.72 -4.29
N ARG A 482 -3.42 -3.43 -4.07
CA ARG A 482 -4.50 -2.64 -4.66
C ARG A 482 -3.89 -1.48 -5.45
N VAL A 483 -4.26 -1.37 -6.72
CA VAL A 483 -3.86 -0.27 -7.59
C VAL A 483 -5.10 0.33 -8.24
N VAL A 484 -5.31 1.61 -8.03
CA VAL A 484 -6.33 2.41 -8.73
C VAL A 484 -5.65 3.58 -9.39
N THR A 485 -5.70 3.64 -10.72
CA THR A 485 -5.08 4.71 -11.49
C THR A 485 -5.93 5.15 -12.67
N THR A 486 -5.76 6.40 -13.10
CA THR A 486 -6.22 6.90 -14.40
C THR A 486 -5.31 6.51 -15.56
N GLY A 487 -4.06 6.10 -15.27
CA GLY A 487 -3.04 5.69 -16.23
C GLY A 487 -3.02 4.19 -16.50
N SER A 488 -1.89 3.73 -17.03
CA SER A 488 -1.61 2.31 -17.26
C SER A 488 -1.00 1.63 -16.03
N ILE A 489 -1.16 0.31 -15.93
CA ILE A 489 -0.60 -0.53 -14.89
C ILE A 489 0.32 -1.57 -15.55
N ALA A 490 1.56 -1.67 -15.09
CA ALA A 490 2.52 -2.68 -15.51
C ALA A 490 3.08 -3.43 -14.29
N LEU A 491 2.83 -4.74 -14.21
CA LEU A 491 3.39 -5.63 -13.20
C LEU A 491 4.39 -6.59 -13.87
N THR A 492 5.57 -6.76 -13.29
CA THR A 492 6.58 -7.71 -13.77
C THR A 492 7.22 -8.45 -12.61
N ASP A 493 7.18 -9.78 -12.64
CA ASP A 493 7.71 -10.63 -11.55
C ASP A 493 7.16 -10.23 -10.16
N VAL A 494 5.84 -10.05 -10.07
CA VAL A 494 5.15 -9.67 -8.83
C VAL A 494 4.54 -10.92 -8.19
N THR A 495 4.71 -11.06 -6.87
CA THR A 495 4.11 -12.15 -6.09
C THR A 495 3.17 -11.57 -5.04
N ALA A 496 1.91 -12.01 -5.03
CA ALA A 496 0.91 -11.65 -4.03
C ALA A 496 0.06 -12.88 -3.67
N GLU A 497 0.62 -13.72 -2.82
CA GLU A 497 0.06 -15.01 -2.42
C GLU A 497 -0.45 -15.01 -0.98
N ARG A 498 -1.37 -15.94 -0.68
CA ARG A 498 -1.88 -16.19 0.69
C ARG A 498 -2.50 -14.96 1.36
N ASN A 499 -3.09 -14.07 0.57
CA ASN A 499 -3.87 -12.93 1.06
C ASN A 499 -5.34 -13.33 1.21
N TYR A 500 -6.07 -12.75 2.16
CA TYR A 500 -7.46 -13.16 2.40
C TYR A 500 -8.43 -12.73 1.30
N VAL A 501 -8.27 -11.52 0.74
CA VAL A 501 -9.28 -10.96 -0.18
C VAL A 501 -8.82 -11.03 -1.62
N PHE A 502 -7.68 -10.41 -1.94
CA PHE A 502 -7.12 -10.35 -3.29
C PHE A 502 -5.61 -10.55 -3.28
N GLY A 503 -5.09 -11.28 -4.24
CA GLY A 503 -3.69 -11.17 -4.64
C GLY A 503 -3.43 -9.77 -5.19
N ALA A 504 -4.11 -9.41 -6.29
CA ALA A 504 -4.15 -8.04 -6.79
C ALA A 504 -5.54 -7.58 -7.25
N TYR A 505 -5.89 -6.35 -6.87
CA TYR A 505 -7.00 -5.57 -7.42
C TYR A 505 -6.43 -4.44 -8.27
N LEU A 506 -6.73 -4.42 -9.56
CA LEU A 506 -6.16 -3.49 -10.54
C LEU A 506 -7.28 -2.75 -11.28
N GLU A 507 -7.26 -1.41 -11.20
CA GLU A 507 -8.20 -0.54 -11.90
C GLU A 507 -7.43 0.55 -12.65
N GLY A 508 -7.52 0.56 -13.98
CA GLY A 508 -6.74 1.44 -14.85
C GLY A 508 -7.22 1.46 -16.30
N THR A 509 -6.41 2.03 -17.20
CA THR A 509 -6.64 1.96 -18.66
C THR A 509 -6.04 0.69 -19.23
N ASN A 510 -4.74 0.67 -19.51
CA ASN A 510 -4.01 -0.53 -19.92
C ASN A 510 -3.50 -1.31 -18.72
N VAL A 511 -3.67 -2.64 -18.70
CA VAL A 511 -3.16 -3.51 -17.63
C VAL A 511 -2.28 -4.60 -18.24
N ARG A 512 -0.98 -4.54 -17.95
CA ARG A 512 -0.01 -5.55 -18.38
C ARG A 512 0.57 -6.26 -17.17
N ILE A 513 0.50 -7.58 -17.16
CA ILE A 513 1.15 -8.43 -16.16
C ILE A 513 2.06 -9.42 -16.88
N ALA A 514 3.33 -9.44 -16.51
CA ALA A 514 4.32 -10.31 -17.13
C ALA A 514 5.15 -11.08 -16.09
N GLY A 515 5.50 -12.31 -16.38
CA GLY A 515 6.68 -12.97 -15.81
C GLY A 515 7.89 -12.84 -16.73
N THR A 516 9.10 -12.89 -16.18
CA THR A 516 10.33 -12.99 -16.97
C THR A 516 10.65 -14.48 -17.22
N PRO A 517 10.80 -14.94 -18.47
CA PRO A 517 11.34 -16.27 -18.74
C PRO A 517 12.80 -16.33 -18.27
N LYS A 518 13.15 -17.21 -17.31
CA LYS A 518 14.55 -17.42 -16.89
C LYS A 518 15.07 -18.74 -17.45
N ALA A 519 16.28 -18.72 -17.98
CA ALA A 519 16.91 -19.89 -18.61
C ALA A 519 17.17 -21.06 -17.62
N GLU A 520 17.32 -20.78 -16.33
CA GLU A 520 17.69 -21.78 -15.30
C GLU A 520 16.54 -22.22 -14.39
N ALA A 521 15.40 -21.53 -14.46
CA ALA A 521 14.16 -21.90 -13.77
C ALA A 521 13.04 -21.59 -14.76
N PRO A 522 12.37 -22.60 -15.35
CA PRO A 522 11.74 -22.43 -16.65
C PRO A 522 10.72 -21.30 -16.74
N TYR A 523 10.16 -20.79 -15.64
CA TYR A 523 9.36 -19.55 -15.64
C TYR A 523 9.51 -18.83 -14.29
N THR A 524 10.05 -17.61 -14.23
CA THR A 524 9.64 -16.70 -13.13
C THR A 524 8.32 -16.11 -13.53
N THR A 525 7.25 -16.57 -12.89
CA THR A 525 5.89 -16.09 -13.14
C THR A 525 5.53 -14.98 -12.18
N SER A 526 4.70 -14.05 -12.61
CA SER A 526 3.94 -13.25 -11.64
C SER A 526 2.90 -14.18 -11.00
N SER A 527 2.91 -14.30 -9.67
CA SER A 527 2.10 -15.28 -8.93
C SER A 527 1.09 -14.62 -8.00
N PHE A 528 -0.16 -15.03 -8.12
CA PHE A 528 -1.31 -14.55 -7.36
C PHE A 528 -2.11 -15.74 -6.82
N SER A 529 -1.40 -16.70 -6.22
CA SER A 529 -1.95 -18.00 -5.84
C SER A 529 -2.33 -18.08 -4.36
N ASN A 530 -3.12 -19.08 -3.99
CA ASN A 530 -3.48 -19.40 -2.60
C ASN A 530 -4.21 -18.27 -1.85
N ASN A 531 -4.90 -17.35 -2.54
CA ASN A 531 -5.64 -16.28 -1.90
C ASN A 531 -7.04 -16.75 -1.44
N GLY A 532 -7.44 -16.37 -0.23
CA GLY A 532 -8.66 -16.78 0.44
C GLY A 532 -8.45 -17.03 1.94
N THR A 533 -9.53 -17.37 2.66
CA THR A 533 -9.45 -17.69 4.10
C THR A 533 -9.12 -19.15 4.37
N GLY A 534 -9.13 -19.99 3.33
CA GLY A 534 -9.13 -21.45 3.44
C GLY A 534 -10.50 -22.03 3.81
N VAL A 535 -11.49 -21.19 4.13
CA VAL A 535 -12.87 -21.62 4.39
C VAL A 535 -13.70 -21.36 3.14
N LEU A 536 -13.92 -22.41 2.34
CA LEU A 536 -14.56 -22.35 1.01
C LEU A 536 -15.91 -21.62 0.99
N SER A 537 -16.62 -21.53 2.13
CA SER A 537 -17.91 -20.84 2.23
C SER A 537 -17.87 -19.32 2.36
N ASP A 538 -16.68 -18.71 2.52
CA ASP A 538 -16.55 -17.26 2.76
C ASP A 538 -16.70 -16.39 1.50
N HIS A 539 -16.68 -16.96 0.28
CA HIS A 539 -16.80 -16.22 -1.01
C HIS A 539 -15.82 -15.08 -1.22
N ILE A 540 -14.58 -15.25 -0.77
CA ILE A 540 -13.52 -14.30 -1.04
C ILE A 540 -12.30 -15.02 -1.60
N GLY A 541 -11.18 -14.31 -1.76
CA GLY A 541 -9.92 -14.91 -2.20
C GLY A 541 -9.84 -14.98 -3.72
N LYS A 542 -9.59 -13.85 -4.37
CA LYS A 542 -9.28 -13.81 -5.80
C LYS A 542 -7.77 -13.70 -6.00
N GLY A 543 -7.22 -14.37 -7.01
CA GLY A 543 -5.86 -14.10 -7.45
C GLY A 543 -5.78 -12.71 -8.06
N LEU A 544 -6.51 -12.51 -9.16
CA LEU A 544 -6.58 -11.26 -9.90
C LEU A 544 -8.01 -10.74 -10.07
N GLU A 545 -8.21 -9.46 -9.78
CA GLU A 545 -9.38 -8.67 -10.19
C GLU A 545 -8.88 -7.51 -11.05
N ILE A 546 -9.31 -7.46 -12.32
CA ILE A 546 -8.88 -6.44 -13.28
C ILE A 546 -10.10 -5.69 -13.82
N LYS A 547 -10.05 -4.37 -13.72
CA LYS A 547 -11.00 -3.44 -14.34
C LYS A 547 -10.24 -2.48 -15.24
N SER A 548 -10.42 -2.65 -16.53
CA SER A 548 -9.76 -1.86 -17.57
C SER A 548 -10.80 -1.02 -18.30
N THR A 549 -10.58 0.29 -18.39
CA THR A 549 -11.52 1.25 -18.97
C THR A 549 -10.97 1.89 -20.23
N GLY A 550 -11.86 2.18 -21.18
CA GLY A 550 -11.54 2.82 -22.46
C GLY A 550 -11.52 1.85 -23.62
N SER A 551 -12.12 2.22 -24.76
CA SER A 551 -12.23 1.33 -25.93
C SER A 551 -10.89 0.88 -26.49
N ASP A 552 -9.85 1.72 -26.36
CA ASP A 552 -8.50 1.45 -26.84
C ASP A 552 -7.62 0.79 -25.76
N SER A 553 -8.23 0.38 -24.64
CA SER A 553 -7.52 -0.29 -23.57
C SER A 553 -7.10 -1.71 -23.97
N GLN A 554 -6.06 -2.20 -23.32
CA GLN A 554 -5.60 -3.56 -23.47
C GLN A 554 -5.32 -4.19 -22.10
N VAL A 555 -5.79 -5.42 -21.91
CA VAL A 555 -5.36 -6.30 -20.82
C VAL A 555 -4.46 -7.37 -21.41
N SER A 556 -3.22 -7.47 -20.93
CA SER A 556 -2.26 -8.49 -21.37
C SER A 556 -1.68 -9.23 -20.17
N LEU A 557 -1.86 -10.55 -20.15
CA LEU A 557 -1.31 -11.45 -19.13
C LEU A 557 -0.37 -12.44 -19.80
N SER A 558 0.91 -12.43 -19.44
CA SER A 558 1.92 -13.34 -19.99
C SER A 558 2.72 -13.97 -18.85
N TYR A 559 2.83 -15.31 -18.81
CA TYR A 559 3.52 -16.02 -17.73
C TYR A 559 2.96 -15.71 -16.33
N VAL A 560 1.63 -15.77 -16.20
CA VAL A 560 0.91 -15.50 -14.95
C VAL A 560 0.45 -16.82 -14.31
N THR A 561 0.58 -16.93 -13.00
CA THR A 561 0.04 -18.05 -12.22
C THR A 561 -0.92 -17.54 -11.16
N ALA A 562 -2.17 -17.98 -11.16
CA ALA A 562 -3.16 -17.65 -10.14
C ALA A 562 -3.94 -18.90 -9.76
N ASN A 563 -3.25 -19.81 -9.06
CA ASN A 563 -3.76 -21.13 -8.71
C ASN A 563 -4.28 -21.18 -7.28
N GLU A 564 -5.14 -22.16 -7.01
CA GLU A 564 -5.58 -22.50 -5.64
C GLU A 564 -6.19 -21.30 -4.89
N ASN A 565 -6.73 -20.33 -5.63
CA ASN A 565 -7.49 -19.25 -5.03
C ASN A 565 -8.90 -19.75 -4.71
N GLN A 566 -9.51 -19.15 -3.72
CA GLN A 566 -10.83 -19.59 -3.30
C GLN A 566 -11.89 -19.25 -4.37
N LEU A 567 -11.98 -18.01 -4.86
CA LEU A 567 -13.09 -17.62 -5.75
C LEU A 567 -12.72 -17.54 -7.24
N PHE A 568 -11.63 -16.85 -7.58
CA PHE A 568 -11.19 -16.66 -8.97
C PHE A 568 -9.68 -16.79 -9.08
N GLY A 569 -9.18 -17.48 -10.11
CA GLY A 569 -7.81 -17.28 -10.57
C GLY A 569 -7.66 -15.87 -11.13
N ALA A 570 -8.42 -15.54 -12.17
CA ALA A 570 -8.55 -14.18 -12.69
C ALA A 570 -10.00 -13.83 -13.07
N ASN A 571 -10.43 -12.63 -12.69
CA ASN A 571 -11.68 -12.00 -13.12
C ASN A 571 -11.36 -10.68 -13.82
N ILE A 572 -11.66 -10.61 -15.12
CA ILE A 572 -11.28 -9.50 -16.00
C ILE A 572 -12.54 -8.85 -16.57
N GLN A 573 -12.68 -7.55 -16.33
CA GLN A 573 -13.66 -6.68 -16.97
C GLN A 573 -12.89 -5.61 -17.74
N ALA A 574 -13.02 -5.62 -19.07
CA ALA A 574 -12.28 -4.72 -19.95
C ALA A 574 -13.20 -4.15 -21.04
N ASP A 575 -12.95 -2.93 -21.48
CA ASP A 575 -13.63 -2.38 -22.66
C ASP A 575 -12.93 -2.82 -23.96
N GLY A 576 -11.60 -2.94 -23.92
CA GLY A 576 -10.76 -3.27 -25.07
C GLY A 576 -10.21 -4.71 -25.08
N LEU A 577 -9.15 -4.93 -25.88
CA LEU A 577 -8.60 -6.24 -26.22
C LEU A 577 -8.05 -6.98 -24.99
N VAL A 578 -8.33 -8.28 -24.87
CA VAL A 578 -7.77 -9.14 -23.82
C VAL A 578 -6.88 -10.21 -24.45
N LEU A 579 -5.58 -10.16 -24.14
CA LEU A 579 -4.57 -11.14 -24.55
C LEU A 579 -4.06 -11.90 -23.32
N ILE A 580 -4.11 -13.23 -23.36
CA ILE A 580 -3.56 -14.08 -22.30
C ILE A 580 -2.73 -15.18 -22.92
N ASP A 581 -1.44 -15.22 -22.55
CA ASP A 581 -0.51 -16.22 -23.03
C ASP A 581 0.25 -16.91 -21.88
N ASN A 582 0.61 -18.18 -22.09
CA ASN A 582 1.51 -18.94 -21.21
C ASN A 582 1.12 -18.87 -19.71
N SER A 583 -0.16 -18.92 -19.39
CA SER A 583 -0.67 -18.62 -18.05
C SER A 583 -1.52 -19.74 -17.45
N VAL A 584 -1.53 -19.84 -16.12
CA VAL A 584 -2.16 -20.95 -15.37
C VAL A 584 -3.13 -20.42 -14.30
N PHE A 585 -4.37 -20.90 -14.33
CA PHE A 585 -5.48 -20.52 -13.46
C PHE A 585 -6.22 -21.76 -12.92
N SER A 586 -5.50 -22.65 -12.23
CA SER A 586 -5.99 -23.98 -11.87
C SER A 586 -6.31 -24.13 -10.38
N GLY A 587 -7.22 -25.05 -10.05
CA GLY A 587 -7.49 -25.47 -8.69
C GLY A 587 -8.32 -24.49 -7.84
N ASN A 588 -9.05 -23.56 -8.46
CA ASN A 588 -9.81 -22.53 -7.75
C ASN A 588 -11.19 -23.05 -7.30
N LYS A 589 -11.52 -22.87 -6.01
CA LYS A 589 -12.61 -23.62 -5.33
C LYS A 589 -13.36 -22.79 -4.27
N SER A 590 -14.67 -22.56 -4.46
CA SER A 590 -15.55 -21.87 -3.49
C SER A 590 -16.98 -22.45 -3.52
N TYR A 591 -17.82 -22.20 -2.51
CA TYR A 591 -19.26 -22.51 -2.60
C TYR A 591 -20.10 -21.69 -1.64
N THR A 592 -21.26 -21.16 -2.03
CA THR A 592 -22.19 -20.48 -1.11
C THR A 592 -23.12 -21.52 -0.54
N SER A 593 -23.58 -21.36 0.70
CA SER A 593 -24.54 -22.27 1.31
C SER A 593 -25.78 -21.51 1.77
N THR A 594 -26.92 -21.78 1.14
CA THR A 594 -28.25 -21.29 1.55
C THR A 594 -29.14 -22.48 1.87
N CYS A 595 -29.63 -22.57 3.11
CA CYS A 595 -30.59 -23.61 3.52
C CYS A 595 -30.14 -25.05 3.19
N TYR A 596 -28.87 -25.40 3.49
CA TYR A 596 -28.25 -26.70 3.20
C TYR A 596 -28.01 -27.04 1.72
N CYS A 597 -28.38 -26.15 0.81
CA CYS A 597 -28.02 -26.24 -0.60
C CYS A 597 -26.72 -25.47 -0.85
N LYS A 598 -25.76 -26.12 -1.50
CA LYS A 598 -24.52 -25.47 -1.94
C LYS A 598 -24.66 -25.00 -3.38
N THR A 599 -24.20 -23.79 -3.66
CA THR A 599 -23.95 -23.29 -5.01
C THR A 599 -22.44 -23.17 -5.14
N TYR A 600 -21.84 -23.97 -6.02
CA TYR A 600 -20.39 -23.99 -6.18
C TYR A 600 -19.94 -22.85 -7.10
N ASP A 601 -18.86 -22.19 -6.67
CA ASP A 601 -18.12 -21.17 -7.40
C ASP A 601 -16.66 -21.65 -7.48
N GLY A 602 -15.74 -20.83 -7.99
CA GLY A 602 -14.36 -21.24 -8.23
C GLY A 602 -14.10 -21.26 -9.72
N TYR A 603 -13.73 -20.10 -10.24
CA TYR A 603 -13.41 -19.88 -11.63
C TYR A 603 -11.90 -19.96 -11.79
N GLY A 604 -11.43 -20.65 -12.82
CA GLY A 604 -10.06 -20.43 -13.31
C GLY A 604 -9.96 -19.02 -13.87
N LEU A 605 -10.65 -18.80 -14.98
CA LEU A 605 -10.63 -17.54 -15.71
C LEU A 605 -12.05 -17.05 -16.05
N GLN A 606 -12.33 -15.79 -15.76
CA GLN A 606 -13.49 -15.06 -16.28
C GLN A 606 -13.02 -13.82 -17.05
N VAL A 607 -13.48 -13.69 -18.29
CA VAL A 607 -13.21 -12.52 -19.13
C VAL A 607 -14.52 -11.99 -19.68
N ILE A 608 -14.79 -10.71 -19.43
CA ILE A 608 -15.91 -9.97 -20.00
C ILE A 608 -15.36 -8.72 -20.66
N THR A 609 -15.49 -8.66 -21.99
CA THR A 609 -15.11 -7.50 -22.80
C THR A 609 -16.10 -7.25 -23.94
N THR A 610 -16.07 -6.03 -24.46
CA THR A 610 -16.76 -5.69 -25.72
C THR A 610 -15.88 -5.86 -26.96
N SER A 611 -14.59 -6.10 -26.77
CA SER A 611 -13.60 -6.32 -27.81
C SER A 611 -13.20 -7.80 -27.91
N ASP A 612 -12.14 -8.08 -28.65
CA ASP A 612 -11.66 -9.44 -28.90
C ASP A 612 -10.97 -10.05 -27.67
N ILE A 613 -11.00 -11.37 -27.61
CA ILE A 613 -10.31 -12.20 -26.61
C ILE A 613 -9.40 -13.17 -27.35
N GLU A 614 -8.13 -13.19 -26.99
CA GLU A 614 -7.15 -14.17 -27.48
C GLU A 614 -6.49 -14.89 -26.30
N LEU A 615 -6.62 -16.21 -26.28
CA LEU A 615 -5.94 -17.09 -25.34
C LEU A 615 -4.96 -17.99 -26.09
N ASP A 616 -3.72 -18.09 -25.62
CA ASP A 616 -2.70 -18.97 -26.18
C ASP A 616 -1.92 -19.69 -25.08
N THR A 617 -1.80 -21.02 -25.13
CA THR A 617 -1.06 -21.78 -24.11
C THR A 617 -1.58 -21.51 -22.68
N VAL A 618 -2.91 -21.49 -22.49
CA VAL A 618 -3.56 -21.22 -21.20
C VAL A 618 -4.02 -22.53 -20.55
N THR A 619 -3.77 -22.70 -19.25
CA THR A 619 -4.23 -23.87 -18.48
C THR A 619 -5.15 -23.45 -17.33
N ALA A 620 -6.38 -23.94 -17.29
CA ALA A 620 -7.32 -23.70 -16.19
C ALA A 620 -8.06 -24.99 -15.81
N ASN A 621 -7.35 -25.85 -15.08
CA ASN A 621 -7.80 -27.19 -14.73
C ASN A 621 -8.28 -27.28 -13.27
N GLY A 622 -9.11 -28.27 -12.96
CA GLY A 622 -9.43 -28.63 -11.57
C GLY A 622 -10.20 -27.56 -10.78
N ASN A 623 -10.89 -26.65 -11.47
CA ASN A 623 -11.74 -25.63 -10.85
C ASN A 623 -13.15 -26.19 -10.57
N TYR A 624 -13.85 -25.62 -9.59
CA TYR A 624 -15.18 -26.12 -9.23
C TYR A 624 -16.28 -25.75 -10.22
N LEU A 625 -16.19 -24.59 -10.87
CA LEU A 625 -17.26 -24.08 -11.74
C LEU A 625 -16.84 -23.97 -13.21
N PHE A 626 -15.88 -23.11 -13.55
CA PHE A 626 -15.39 -22.96 -14.92
C PHE A 626 -13.87 -23.06 -14.96
N GLY A 627 -13.33 -23.76 -15.97
CA GLY A 627 -11.96 -23.54 -16.43
C GLY A 627 -11.85 -22.12 -16.99
N ALA A 628 -12.62 -21.82 -18.04
CA ALA A 628 -12.74 -20.46 -18.57
C ALA A 628 -14.20 -20.10 -18.95
N HIS A 629 -14.60 -18.87 -18.62
CA HIS A 629 -15.82 -18.22 -19.08
C HIS A 629 -15.47 -16.93 -19.83
N LEU A 630 -15.68 -16.94 -21.15
CA LEU A 630 -15.24 -15.88 -22.06
C LEU A 630 -16.44 -15.21 -22.72
N LYS A 631 -16.55 -13.89 -22.59
CA LYS A 631 -17.57 -13.08 -23.25
C LYS A 631 -16.94 -11.90 -23.97
N GLY A 632 -17.00 -11.88 -25.30
CA GLY A 632 -16.28 -10.91 -26.14
C GLY A 632 -16.88 -10.71 -27.54
N ALA A 633 -16.21 -9.92 -28.38
CA ALA A 633 -16.52 -9.75 -29.79
C ALA A 633 -16.09 -11.00 -30.56
N ASN A 634 -14.83 -11.12 -30.98
CA ASN A 634 -14.26 -12.37 -31.46
C ASN A 634 -13.53 -13.10 -30.33
N VAL A 635 -13.53 -14.43 -30.36
CA VAL A 635 -12.85 -15.26 -29.36
C VAL A 635 -11.96 -16.29 -30.05
N THR A 636 -10.65 -16.18 -29.82
CA THR A 636 -9.65 -17.13 -30.30
C THR A 636 -9.02 -17.83 -29.10
N VAL A 637 -8.99 -19.16 -29.14
CA VAL A 637 -8.34 -19.99 -28.13
C VAL A 637 -7.43 -20.99 -28.83
N SER A 638 -6.12 -20.90 -28.59
CA SER A 638 -5.10 -21.81 -29.10
C SER A 638 -4.37 -22.55 -27.98
N ASP A 639 -4.00 -23.81 -28.24
CA ASP A 639 -3.04 -24.59 -27.45
C ASP A 639 -3.34 -24.62 -25.93
N SER A 640 -4.62 -24.65 -25.57
CA SER A 640 -5.09 -24.41 -24.19
C SER A 640 -5.82 -25.61 -23.59
N MET A 641 -5.73 -25.76 -22.27
CA MET A 641 -6.28 -26.87 -21.49
C MET A 641 -7.28 -26.40 -20.42
N PHE A 642 -8.46 -27.04 -20.38
CA PHE A 642 -9.57 -26.76 -19.46
C PHE A 642 -10.15 -28.07 -18.91
N ASN A 643 -9.30 -28.88 -18.28
CA ASN A 643 -9.60 -30.24 -17.85
C ASN A 643 -10.04 -30.35 -16.39
N GLU A 644 -10.72 -31.45 -16.06
CA GLU A 644 -11.03 -31.85 -14.67
C GLU A 644 -11.83 -30.81 -13.85
N ASN A 645 -12.57 -29.93 -14.51
CA ASN A 645 -13.40 -28.95 -13.80
C ASN A 645 -14.67 -29.63 -13.29
N SER A 646 -14.81 -29.71 -11.97
CA SER A 646 -15.88 -30.43 -11.29
C SER A 646 -16.15 -29.88 -9.90
N SER A 647 -17.42 -29.69 -9.54
CA SER A 647 -17.81 -29.55 -8.15
C SER A 647 -17.85 -30.92 -7.44
N PRO A 648 -17.74 -30.96 -6.10
CA PRO A 648 -17.99 -32.16 -5.32
C PRO A 648 -19.33 -32.83 -5.65
N GLU A 649 -19.46 -34.12 -5.32
CA GLU A 649 -20.70 -34.90 -5.50
C GLU A 649 -21.88 -34.25 -4.74
N ASP A 650 -22.66 -33.45 -5.46
CA ASP A 650 -23.87 -32.78 -4.99
C ASP A 650 -24.94 -32.89 -6.08
N LYS A 651 -26.20 -32.63 -5.75
CA LYS A 651 -27.34 -32.78 -6.67
C LYS A 651 -27.24 -31.89 -7.92
N ASN A 652 -26.46 -30.82 -7.85
CA ASN A 652 -26.32 -29.81 -8.89
C ASN A 652 -24.86 -29.77 -9.39
N PRO A 653 -24.52 -30.55 -10.42
CA PRO A 653 -23.20 -30.46 -11.04
C PRO A 653 -23.02 -29.07 -11.64
N THR A 654 -21.79 -28.56 -11.61
CA THR A 654 -21.50 -27.21 -12.11
C THR A 654 -20.25 -27.13 -12.99
N GLY A 655 -19.31 -28.07 -12.84
CA GLY A 655 -18.00 -28.00 -13.47
C GLY A 655 -18.03 -28.04 -15.01
N ARG A 656 -17.43 -27.04 -15.64
CA ARG A 656 -17.35 -26.83 -17.09
C ARG A 656 -15.90 -26.52 -17.47
N GLY A 657 -15.44 -27.05 -18.60
CA GLY A 657 -14.13 -26.71 -19.14
C GLY A 657 -14.11 -25.28 -19.68
N LEU A 658 -14.65 -25.10 -20.89
CA LEU A 658 -14.66 -23.83 -21.61
C LEU A 658 -16.09 -23.37 -21.93
N GLU A 659 -16.41 -22.12 -21.61
CA GLU A 659 -17.62 -21.44 -22.08
C GLU A 659 -17.26 -20.19 -22.87
N VAL A 660 -17.83 -20.05 -24.06
CA VAL A 660 -17.62 -18.91 -24.96
C VAL A 660 -18.96 -18.31 -25.34
N ILE A 661 -19.09 -16.99 -25.15
CA ILE A 661 -20.21 -16.18 -25.59
C ILE A 661 -19.65 -15.03 -26.43
N SER A 662 -19.68 -15.20 -27.76
CA SER A 662 -19.11 -14.27 -28.72
C SER A 662 -20.22 -13.59 -29.54
N THR A 663 -20.08 -12.29 -29.81
CA THR A 663 -20.95 -11.59 -30.78
C THR A 663 -20.45 -11.73 -32.22
N GLY A 664 -19.17 -12.07 -32.41
CA GLY A 664 -18.49 -12.30 -33.67
C GLY A 664 -18.08 -13.76 -33.86
N ASN A 665 -16.88 -13.97 -34.40
CA ASN A 665 -16.37 -15.30 -34.72
C ASN A 665 -15.70 -15.98 -33.51
N THR A 666 -15.76 -17.30 -33.48
CA THR A 666 -15.02 -18.13 -32.51
C THR A 666 -14.09 -19.10 -33.23
N LEU A 667 -12.81 -19.09 -32.87
CA LEU A 667 -11.80 -20.05 -33.33
C LEU A 667 -11.24 -20.83 -32.13
N LEU A 668 -11.38 -22.16 -32.15
CA LEU A 668 -10.75 -23.07 -31.19
C LEU A 668 -9.72 -23.92 -31.93
N GLN A 669 -8.45 -23.81 -31.55
CA GLN A 669 -7.34 -24.51 -32.18
C GLN A 669 -6.56 -25.29 -31.14
N HIS A 670 -6.44 -26.61 -31.29
CA HIS A 670 -5.71 -27.46 -30.34
C HIS A 670 -6.16 -27.25 -28.87
N VAL A 671 -7.47 -27.21 -28.66
CA VAL A 671 -8.07 -27.02 -27.33
C VAL A 671 -8.39 -28.37 -26.72
N GLU A 672 -7.97 -28.58 -25.47
CA GLU A 672 -8.35 -29.75 -24.67
C GLU A 672 -9.29 -29.32 -23.53
N ALA A 673 -10.49 -29.89 -23.49
CA ALA A 673 -11.42 -29.72 -22.38
C ALA A 673 -12.10 -31.06 -22.07
N SER A 674 -11.33 -31.91 -21.41
CA SER A 674 -11.69 -33.29 -21.06
C SER A 674 -11.91 -33.47 -19.57
N ASP A 675 -12.58 -34.56 -19.21
CA ASP A 675 -12.79 -34.96 -17.80
C ASP A 675 -13.57 -33.90 -16.97
N ASN A 676 -14.38 -33.05 -17.62
CA ASN A 676 -15.24 -32.07 -16.93
C ASN A 676 -16.61 -32.67 -16.59
N GLN A 677 -17.27 -32.10 -15.59
CA GLN A 677 -18.54 -32.64 -15.09
C GLN A 677 -19.71 -32.45 -16.07
N LEU A 678 -19.89 -31.25 -16.63
CA LEU A 678 -21.04 -30.90 -17.48
C LEU A 678 -20.71 -30.74 -18.95
N PHE A 679 -19.70 -29.94 -19.27
CA PHE A 679 -19.34 -29.63 -20.65
C PHE A 679 -17.82 -29.59 -20.76
N GLY A 680 -17.28 -30.21 -21.81
CA GLY A 680 -15.94 -29.90 -22.28
C GLY A 680 -15.91 -28.45 -22.78
N ALA A 681 -16.66 -28.17 -23.84
CA ALA A 681 -16.86 -26.80 -24.33
C ALA A 681 -18.32 -26.47 -24.67
N ASN A 682 -18.75 -25.26 -24.33
CA ASN A 682 -20.05 -24.68 -24.69
C ASN A 682 -19.85 -23.34 -25.38
N VAL A 683 -20.04 -23.30 -26.70
CA VAL A 683 -19.79 -22.14 -27.56
C VAL A 683 -21.12 -21.58 -28.06
N GLN A 684 -21.36 -20.30 -27.79
CA GLN A 684 -22.39 -19.50 -28.42
C GLN A 684 -21.72 -18.35 -29.18
N ALA A 685 -21.94 -18.26 -30.49
CA ALA A 685 -21.32 -17.24 -31.33
C ALA A 685 -22.34 -16.55 -32.23
N GLY A 686 -22.13 -15.26 -32.50
CA GLY A 686 -22.85 -14.54 -33.54
C GLY A 686 -22.38 -14.95 -34.93
N GLY A 687 -21.08 -15.09 -35.14
CA GLY A 687 -20.46 -15.38 -36.44
C GLY A 687 -20.06 -16.84 -36.65
N LYS A 688 -19.00 -17.03 -37.44
CA LYS A 688 -18.42 -18.34 -37.78
C LYS A 688 -17.83 -19.00 -36.52
N VAL A 689 -18.05 -20.30 -36.38
CA VAL A 689 -17.35 -21.15 -35.39
C VAL A 689 -16.46 -22.14 -36.13
N GLU A 690 -15.18 -22.13 -35.81
CA GLU A 690 -14.19 -23.06 -36.34
C GLU A 690 -13.48 -23.78 -35.20
N VAL A 691 -13.48 -25.11 -35.24
CA VAL A 691 -12.76 -25.96 -34.27
C VAL A 691 -11.82 -26.88 -35.05
N THR A 692 -10.53 -26.77 -34.79
CA THR A 692 -9.47 -27.35 -35.63
C THR A 692 -8.32 -27.93 -34.79
N SER A 693 -7.35 -28.51 -35.49
CA SER A 693 -6.04 -28.91 -34.98
C SER A 693 -6.12 -29.91 -33.83
N ASP A 694 -6.92 -30.95 -34.04
CA ASP A 694 -7.05 -32.09 -33.14
C ASP A 694 -7.55 -31.72 -31.73
N SER A 695 -8.47 -30.75 -31.64
CA SER A 695 -9.11 -30.36 -30.37
C SER A 695 -9.89 -31.55 -29.74
N ILE A 696 -9.80 -31.69 -28.41
CA ILE A 696 -10.27 -32.85 -27.65
C ILE A 696 -11.28 -32.45 -26.56
N PHE A 697 -12.46 -33.06 -26.59
CA PHE A 697 -13.56 -32.83 -25.64
C PHE A 697 -14.09 -34.17 -25.11
N SER A 698 -13.23 -34.95 -24.44
CA SER A 698 -13.53 -36.34 -24.10
C SER A 698 -13.75 -36.59 -22.61
N ARG A 699 -14.40 -37.71 -22.26
CA ARG A 699 -14.62 -38.16 -20.88
C ARG A 699 -15.34 -37.13 -19.99
N ASN A 700 -16.14 -36.24 -20.57
CA ASN A 700 -16.96 -35.32 -19.78
C ASN A 700 -18.18 -36.07 -19.24
N ILE A 701 -18.16 -36.39 -17.95
CA ILE A 701 -19.10 -37.33 -17.32
C ILE A 701 -19.54 -36.80 -15.96
N TYR A 702 -20.85 -36.85 -15.73
CA TYR A 702 -21.48 -36.67 -14.43
C TYR A 702 -22.55 -37.72 -14.22
N TYR A 703 -22.62 -38.28 -13.01
CA TYR A 703 -23.68 -39.21 -12.63
C TYR A 703 -24.73 -38.51 -11.76
N THR A 704 -25.94 -38.35 -12.30
CA THR A 704 -27.09 -37.98 -11.46
C THR A 704 -27.58 -39.20 -10.68
N TYR A 705 -27.46 -39.15 -9.35
CA TYR A 705 -28.12 -40.12 -8.47
C TYR A 705 -29.56 -39.66 -8.21
N SER A 706 -30.50 -40.14 -9.01
CA SER A 706 -31.91 -40.06 -8.63
C SER A 706 -32.21 -41.23 -7.68
N SER A 707 -32.68 -40.94 -6.47
CA SER A 707 -32.97 -41.95 -5.44
C SER A 707 -34.03 -42.99 -5.84
N CYS A 708 -34.66 -42.85 -7.02
CA CYS A 708 -35.77 -43.71 -7.45
C CYS A 708 -35.77 -44.17 -8.92
N LYS A 709 -34.80 -43.82 -9.80
CA LYS A 709 -34.90 -44.16 -11.25
C LYS A 709 -33.58 -44.53 -11.97
N GLY A 710 -32.58 -44.99 -11.23
CA GLY A 710 -31.27 -45.36 -11.80
C GLY A 710 -30.36 -44.16 -12.04
N THR A 711 -29.09 -44.44 -12.34
CA THR A 711 -28.06 -43.45 -12.65
C THR A 711 -28.25 -42.94 -14.08
N LYS A 712 -28.48 -41.62 -14.26
CA LYS A 712 -28.31 -41.01 -15.59
C LYS A 712 -26.92 -40.37 -15.63
N SER A 713 -26.11 -40.82 -16.57
CA SER A 713 -24.92 -40.08 -16.94
C SER A 713 -25.34 -38.88 -17.79
N ALA A 714 -24.83 -37.72 -17.47
CA ALA A 714 -24.90 -36.49 -18.26
C ALA A 714 -23.46 -35.99 -18.46
N GLY A 715 -23.23 -35.05 -19.35
CA GLY A 715 -21.89 -34.55 -19.66
C GLY A 715 -21.65 -34.55 -21.16
N TYR A 716 -21.42 -33.39 -21.72
CA TYR A 716 -21.31 -33.19 -23.17
C TYR A 716 -19.85 -32.91 -23.53
N GLY A 717 -19.39 -33.42 -24.67
CA GLY A 717 -18.07 -33.05 -25.18
C GLY A 717 -18.06 -31.59 -25.63
N LEU A 718 -18.63 -31.34 -26.81
CA LEU A 718 -18.69 -30.00 -27.43
C LEU A 718 -20.13 -29.61 -27.76
N LYS A 719 -20.54 -28.41 -27.38
CA LYS A 719 -21.78 -27.79 -27.85
C LYS A 719 -21.45 -26.49 -28.58
N VAL A 720 -22.00 -26.32 -29.78
CA VAL A 720 -21.87 -25.11 -30.59
C VAL A 720 -23.26 -24.62 -30.98
N VAL A 721 -23.52 -23.33 -30.72
CA VAL A 721 -24.72 -22.61 -31.14
C VAL A 721 -24.31 -21.34 -31.86
N THR A 722 -24.69 -21.20 -33.12
CA THR A 722 -24.54 -19.94 -33.87
C THR A 722 -25.88 -19.24 -33.99
N THR A 723 -25.94 -17.93 -33.70
CA THR A 723 -27.22 -17.20 -33.67
C THR A 723 -27.52 -16.36 -34.91
N ASP A 724 -26.51 -15.99 -35.71
CA ASP A 724 -26.74 -15.19 -36.93
C ASP A 724 -27.13 -16.08 -38.12
N PRO A 725 -28.31 -15.87 -38.73
CA PRO A 725 -28.80 -16.62 -39.89
C PRO A 725 -27.99 -16.44 -41.17
N THR A 726 -27.10 -15.46 -41.24
CA THR A 726 -26.36 -15.09 -42.44
C THR A 726 -24.86 -15.37 -42.36
N LEU A 727 -24.29 -15.41 -41.14
CA LEU A 727 -22.84 -15.55 -40.92
C LEU A 727 -22.46 -16.81 -40.12
N GLY A 728 -23.42 -17.51 -39.52
CA GLY A 728 -23.19 -18.61 -38.58
C GLY A 728 -22.82 -19.95 -39.20
N THR A 729 -21.70 -20.05 -39.91
CA THR A 729 -21.16 -21.34 -40.39
C THR A 729 -20.42 -22.08 -39.28
N ILE A 730 -20.58 -23.39 -39.20
CA ILE A 730 -19.88 -24.25 -38.21
C ILE A 730 -18.94 -25.19 -38.95
N SER A 731 -17.65 -25.15 -38.63
CA SER A 731 -16.62 -26.04 -39.19
C SER A 731 -15.88 -26.79 -38.08
N LEU A 732 -15.85 -28.13 -38.16
CA LEU A 732 -15.06 -28.98 -37.28
C LEU A 732 -14.05 -29.80 -38.11
N THR A 733 -12.76 -29.69 -37.79
CA THR A 733 -11.70 -30.46 -38.45
C THR A 733 -10.83 -31.18 -37.43
N GLY A 734 -10.76 -32.51 -37.50
CA GLY A 734 -9.93 -33.34 -36.61
C GLY A 734 -10.44 -33.43 -35.16
N VAL A 735 -11.68 -33.06 -34.88
CA VAL A 735 -12.19 -32.97 -33.50
C VAL A 735 -12.41 -34.36 -32.90
N THR A 736 -12.02 -34.56 -31.63
CA THR A 736 -12.28 -35.78 -30.87
C THR A 736 -13.18 -35.51 -29.67
N ALA A 737 -14.36 -36.14 -29.61
CA ALA A 737 -15.27 -36.06 -28.45
C ALA A 737 -15.80 -37.45 -28.07
N ASN A 738 -14.97 -38.18 -27.33
CA ASN A 738 -15.20 -39.58 -26.97
C ASN A 738 -15.61 -39.74 -25.51
N ASP A 739 -16.28 -40.86 -25.22
CA ASP A 739 -16.55 -41.35 -23.87
C ASP A 739 -17.30 -40.32 -22.99
N ASN A 740 -18.11 -39.44 -23.57
CA ASN A 740 -18.89 -38.46 -22.82
C ASN A 740 -20.18 -39.08 -22.25
N GLY A 741 -20.67 -38.55 -21.13
CA GLY A 741 -21.85 -39.07 -20.42
C GLY A 741 -23.17 -38.90 -21.18
N ALA A 742 -23.26 -37.90 -22.05
CA ALA A 742 -24.38 -37.58 -22.92
C ALA A 742 -23.92 -37.59 -24.40
N GLU A 743 -24.22 -36.57 -25.20
CA GLU A 743 -23.75 -36.45 -26.58
C GLU A 743 -22.26 -36.11 -26.66
N GLY A 744 -21.57 -36.67 -27.66
CA GLY A 744 -20.20 -36.29 -27.96
C GLY A 744 -20.13 -34.85 -28.45
N THR A 745 -20.93 -34.51 -29.46
CA THR A 745 -21.01 -33.14 -29.99
C THR A 745 -22.41 -32.73 -30.41
N ILE A 746 -22.79 -31.48 -30.13
CA ILE A 746 -24.06 -30.86 -30.53
C ILE A 746 -23.79 -29.60 -31.33
N LEU A 747 -24.25 -29.54 -32.57
CA LEU A 747 -24.11 -28.38 -33.47
C LEU A 747 -25.50 -27.83 -33.80
N GLN A 748 -25.71 -26.54 -33.53
CA GLN A 748 -26.96 -25.84 -33.79
C GLN A 748 -26.66 -24.55 -34.52
N GLY A 749 -27.08 -24.43 -35.77
CA GLY A 749 -26.80 -23.25 -36.55
C GLY A 749 -27.73 -23.04 -37.74
N PRO A 750 -28.00 -21.79 -38.12
CA PRO A 750 -28.93 -21.50 -39.20
C PRO A 750 -28.32 -21.67 -40.60
N THR A 751 -27.02 -21.95 -40.72
CA THR A 751 -26.34 -22.09 -42.03
C THR A 751 -25.64 -23.45 -42.19
N THR A 752 -24.58 -23.50 -43.00
CA THR A 752 -23.82 -24.70 -43.35
C THR A 752 -23.03 -25.26 -42.16
N VAL A 753 -23.01 -26.59 -42.06
CA VAL A 753 -22.20 -27.34 -41.09
C VAL A 753 -21.26 -28.29 -41.83
N ASP A 754 -19.95 -28.13 -41.63
CA ASP A 754 -18.92 -28.99 -42.22
C ASP A 754 -18.13 -29.71 -41.11
N VAL A 755 -18.02 -31.04 -41.20
CA VAL A 755 -17.29 -31.88 -40.24
C VAL A 755 -16.33 -32.79 -41.00
N VAL A 756 -15.04 -32.69 -40.73
CA VAL A 756 -13.97 -33.37 -41.48
C VAL A 756 -13.02 -34.11 -40.53
N GLY A 757 -12.86 -35.42 -40.71
CA GLY A 757 -11.87 -36.22 -40.00
C GLY A 757 -12.07 -36.30 -38.48
N SER A 758 -13.29 -36.10 -38.00
CA SER A 758 -13.61 -36.03 -36.56
C SER A 758 -14.11 -37.37 -36.00
N THR A 759 -13.89 -37.60 -34.70
CA THR A 759 -14.20 -38.85 -33.98
C THR A 759 -15.13 -38.62 -32.78
N PHE A 760 -16.20 -39.41 -32.67
CA PHE A 760 -17.28 -39.28 -31.68
C PHE A 760 -17.71 -40.65 -31.12
N ASN A 761 -16.82 -41.31 -30.39
CA ASN A 761 -17.01 -42.70 -29.94
C ASN A 761 -17.53 -42.82 -28.50
N ASN A 762 -18.24 -43.92 -28.23
CA ASN A 762 -18.62 -44.39 -26.89
C ASN A 762 -19.41 -43.38 -26.04
N ASN A 763 -20.16 -42.48 -26.66
CA ASN A 763 -20.92 -41.47 -25.94
C ASN A 763 -22.24 -42.04 -25.38
N GLY A 764 -22.68 -41.49 -24.25
CA GLY A 764 -23.88 -41.93 -23.53
C GLY A 764 -25.21 -41.60 -24.23
N ALA A 765 -25.17 -40.75 -25.25
CA ALA A 765 -26.26 -40.48 -26.20
C ALA A 765 -25.76 -40.66 -27.64
N SER A 766 -26.05 -39.73 -28.56
CA SER A 766 -25.51 -39.79 -29.94
C SER A 766 -24.06 -39.31 -29.98
N GLY A 767 -23.27 -39.82 -30.93
CA GLY A 767 -21.89 -39.35 -31.14
C GLY A 767 -21.89 -37.88 -31.59
N LEU A 768 -22.62 -37.59 -32.66
CA LEU A 768 -22.77 -36.24 -33.21
C LEU A 768 -24.26 -35.93 -33.44
N SER A 769 -24.73 -34.78 -32.95
CA SER A 769 -26.08 -34.26 -33.19
C SER A 769 -26.03 -32.90 -33.87
N ILE A 770 -26.77 -32.74 -34.97
CA ILE A 770 -26.77 -31.52 -35.79
C ILE A 770 -28.21 -31.05 -35.98
N THR A 771 -28.48 -29.78 -35.68
CA THR A 771 -29.66 -29.04 -36.13
C THR A 771 -29.19 -27.91 -37.04
N ALA A 772 -29.49 -28.01 -38.34
CA ALA A 772 -29.04 -27.03 -39.32
C ALA A 772 -30.18 -26.60 -40.26
N SER A 773 -30.25 -25.32 -40.63
CA SER A 773 -31.09 -24.89 -41.78
C SER A 773 -30.32 -24.71 -43.09
N GLY A 774 -29.00 -24.90 -43.06
CA GLY A 774 -28.18 -25.04 -44.27
C GLY A 774 -27.76 -26.48 -44.56
N ASN A 775 -26.88 -26.65 -45.54
CA ASN A 775 -26.33 -27.95 -45.90
C ASN A 775 -25.41 -28.51 -44.81
N VAL A 776 -25.35 -29.84 -44.73
CA VAL A 776 -24.44 -30.54 -43.81
C VAL A 776 -23.49 -31.40 -44.63
N THR A 777 -22.18 -31.24 -44.44
CA THR A 777 -21.14 -32.08 -45.04
C THR A 777 -20.39 -32.83 -43.96
N LEU A 778 -20.35 -34.16 -44.05
CA LEU A 778 -19.56 -35.01 -43.18
C LEU A 778 -18.52 -35.72 -44.04
N THR A 779 -17.24 -35.57 -43.75
CA THR A 779 -16.13 -36.20 -44.50
C THR A 779 -15.27 -37.02 -43.55
N ASN A 780 -15.15 -38.33 -43.78
CA ASN A 780 -14.34 -39.24 -42.97
C ASN A 780 -14.63 -39.18 -41.45
N VAL A 781 -15.90 -39.05 -41.07
CA VAL A 781 -16.34 -39.02 -39.67
C VAL A 781 -16.36 -40.43 -39.08
N ILE A 782 -15.90 -40.58 -37.84
CA ILE A 782 -15.96 -41.82 -37.07
C ILE A 782 -16.93 -41.63 -35.89
N ALA A 783 -17.99 -42.42 -35.81
CA ALA A 783 -18.91 -42.42 -34.68
C ALA A 783 -19.33 -43.86 -34.33
N SER A 784 -18.62 -44.45 -33.36
CA SER A 784 -18.77 -45.85 -32.98
C SER A 784 -19.12 -46.04 -31.51
N GLY A 785 -19.88 -47.08 -31.18
CA GLY A 785 -20.13 -47.48 -29.79
C GLY A 785 -21.07 -46.55 -29.01
N ASN A 786 -21.83 -45.67 -29.67
CA ASN A 786 -22.68 -44.71 -28.99
C ASN A 786 -24.01 -45.36 -28.52
N LYS A 787 -24.52 -44.94 -27.36
CA LYS A 787 -25.82 -45.45 -26.83
C LYS A 787 -27.04 -44.88 -27.57
N GLY A 788 -26.85 -43.85 -28.38
CA GLY A 788 -27.81 -43.27 -29.31
C GLY A 788 -27.51 -43.65 -30.75
N ASN A 789 -27.53 -42.64 -31.64
CA ASN A 789 -27.09 -42.80 -33.03
C ASN A 789 -25.59 -42.50 -33.14
N GLY A 790 -24.93 -42.98 -34.21
CA GLY A 790 -23.60 -42.46 -34.54
C GLY A 790 -23.69 -40.97 -34.86
N VAL A 791 -24.54 -40.63 -35.84
CA VAL A 791 -24.88 -39.24 -36.20
C VAL A 791 -26.40 -39.05 -36.25
N ASP A 792 -26.93 -37.96 -35.67
CA ASP A 792 -28.34 -37.55 -35.72
C ASP A 792 -28.45 -36.13 -36.31
N VAL A 793 -28.96 -36.01 -37.53
CA VAL A 793 -29.13 -34.74 -38.24
C VAL A 793 -30.62 -34.41 -38.36
N LYS A 794 -30.99 -33.21 -37.92
CA LYS A 794 -32.29 -32.59 -38.17
C LYS A 794 -32.10 -31.35 -39.05
N GLY A 795 -32.66 -31.41 -40.25
CA GLY A 795 -32.59 -30.32 -41.23
C GLY A 795 -33.87 -29.52 -41.38
N VAL A 796 -33.94 -28.81 -42.50
CA VAL A 796 -35.17 -28.39 -43.17
C VAL A 796 -35.16 -28.97 -44.58
N CYS A 797 -36.33 -29.16 -45.19
CA CYS A 797 -36.50 -29.99 -46.39
C CYS A 797 -35.68 -29.58 -47.63
N THR A 798 -35.12 -28.36 -47.65
CA THR A 798 -34.19 -27.88 -48.67
C THR A 798 -32.74 -28.33 -48.46
N ASN A 799 -32.41 -28.92 -47.31
CA ASN A 799 -31.05 -29.25 -46.93
C ASN A 799 -30.57 -30.54 -47.57
N VAL A 800 -29.32 -30.52 -48.00
CA VAL A 800 -28.59 -31.72 -48.41
C VAL A 800 -27.61 -32.10 -47.30
N VAL A 801 -27.70 -33.34 -46.84
CA VAL A 801 -26.74 -33.98 -45.94
C VAL A 801 -25.82 -34.86 -46.78
N LYS A 802 -24.62 -34.37 -47.07
CA LYS A 802 -23.57 -35.08 -47.79
C LYS A 802 -22.70 -35.85 -46.81
N VAL A 803 -22.52 -37.15 -47.05
CA VAL A 803 -21.65 -38.00 -46.21
C VAL A 803 -20.60 -38.66 -47.08
N ASP A 804 -19.38 -38.13 -47.07
CA ASP A 804 -18.23 -38.61 -47.83
C ASP A 804 -17.36 -39.55 -46.96
N GLY A 805 -17.53 -40.86 -47.13
CA GLY A 805 -16.85 -41.87 -46.32
C GLY A 805 -17.27 -41.90 -44.83
N GLY A 806 -16.40 -42.45 -43.97
CA GLY A 806 -16.61 -42.55 -42.51
C GLY A 806 -16.96 -43.95 -41.97
N THR A 807 -16.98 -44.07 -40.65
CA THR A 807 -17.22 -45.33 -39.92
C THR A 807 -18.29 -45.12 -38.83
N PHE A 808 -19.40 -45.84 -38.93
CA PHE A 808 -20.58 -45.69 -38.07
C PHE A 808 -21.01 -47.05 -37.53
N THR A 809 -20.29 -47.56 -36.53
CA THR A 809 -20.39 -48.96 -36.08
C THR A 809 -20.83 -49.08 -34.63
N GLN A 810 -21.44 -50.20 -34.25
CA GLN A 810 -21.74 -50.53 -32.84
C GLN A 810 -22.59 -49.47 -32.11
N ASN A 811 -23.41 -48.71 -32.83
CA ASN A 811 -24.32 -47.73 -32.22
C ASN A 811 -25.62 -48.43 -31.81
N SER A 812 -26.17 -48.09 -30.63
CA SER A 812 -27.36 -48.78 -30.09
C SER A 812 -28.62 -48.51 -30.92
N LYS A 813 -28.66 -47.41 -31.68
CA LYS A 813 -29.73 -47.09 -32.64
C LYS A 813 -29.20 -47.17 -34.08
N TYR A 814 -29.16 -46.05 -34.79
CA TYR A 814 -28.71 -46.00 -36.18
C TYR A 814 -27.24 -45.58 -36.28
N GLY A 815 -26.54 -46.03 -37.32
CA GLY A 815 -25.24 -45.44 -37.67
C GLY A 815 -25.42 -43.96 -38.03
N ILE A 816 -26.35 -43.66 -38.93
CA ILE A 816 -26.75 -42.30 -39.33
C ILE A 816 -28.28 -42.18 -39.28
N LYS A 817 -28.79 -41.12 -38.67
CA LYS A 817 -30.21 -40.76 -38.65
C LYS A 817 -30.38 -39.35 -39.22
N ILE A 818 -31.26 -39.21 -40.21
CA ILE A 818 -31.54 -37.94 -40.88
C ILE A 818 -33.05 -37.71 -40.89
N VAL A 819 -33.47 -36.54 -40.43
CA VAL A 819 -34.87 -36.10 -40.40
C VAL A 819 -34.98 -34.74 -41.07
N ASP A 820 -36.03 -34.55 -41.88
CA ASP A 820 -36.34 -33.31 -42.58
C ASP A 820 -35.22 -32.85 -43.53
N ALA A 821 -34.48 -33.76 -44.18
CA ALA A 821 -33.43 -33.43 -45.14
C ALA A 821 -33.15 -34.55 -46.16
N THR A 822 -32.45 -34.21 -47.24
CA THR A 822 -32.03 -35.17 -48.28
C THR A 822 -30.67 -35.77 -47.96
N TYR A 823 -30.59 -37.08 -47.78
CA TYR A 823 -29.33 -37.81 -47.62
C TYR A 823 -28.63 -38.06 -48.96
N THR A 824 -27.35 -37.71 -49.07
CA THR A 824 -26.50 -37.95 -50.25
C THR A 824 -25.19 -38.63 -49.84
N PRO A 825 -25.11 -39.98 -49.89
CA PRO A 825 -23.86 -40.68 -49.64
C PRO A 825 -22.86 -40.45 -50.78
N ILE A 826 -21.62 -40.16 -50.43
CA ILE A 826 -20.46 -40.01 -51.32
C ILE A 826 -19.36 -40.94 -50.78
N GLY A 827 -18.63 -41.65 -51.66
CA GLY A 827 -17.67 -42.65 -51.20
C GLY A 827 -18.31 -43.84 -50.45
N THR A 828 -17.49 -44.63 -49.73
CA THR A 828 -17.93 -45.84 -49.03
C THR A 828 -17.99 -45.59 -47.53
N GLN A 829 -19.19 -45.67 -46.94
CA GLN A 829 -19.39 -45.65 -45.49
C GLN A 829 -19.27 -47.07 -44.92
N THR A 830 -18.61 -47.21 -43.78
CA THR A 830 -18.53 -48.48 -43.06
C THR A 830 -19.59 -48.54 -41.97
N PHE A 831 -20.48 -49.53 -42.06
CA PHE A 831 -21.48 -49.82 -41.03
C PHE A 831 -21.34 -51.25 -40.56
N ASP A 832 -21.44 -51.45 -39.25
CA ASP A 832 -21.40 -52.77 -38.64
C ASP A 832 -22.08 -52.71 -37.28
N SER A 833 -22.88 -53.73 -36.96
CA SER A 833 -23.43 -53.97 -35.62
C SER A 833 -24.22 -52.80 -35.01
N ASN A 834 -24.99 -52.05 -35.81
CA ASN A 834 -25.89 -51.00 -35.32
C ASN A 834 -27.26 -51.60 -34.93
N GLY A 835 -27.83 -51.19 -33.79
CA GLY A 835 -28.98 -51.85 -33.18
C GLY A 835 -30.31 -51.67 -33.92
N SER A 836 -30.63 -50.46 -34.35
CA SER A 836 -31.89 -50.15 -35.08
C SER A 836 -31.73 -50.14 -36.60
N GLY A 837 -30.49 -50.12 -37.11
CA GLY A 837 -30.18 -50.15 -38.54
C GLY A 837 -28.96 -49.29 -38.90
N ASN A 838 -28.56 -49.30 -40.16
CA ASN A 838 -27.40 -48.51 -40.60
C ASN A 838 -27.76 -47.05 -40.84
N VAL A 839 -28.80 -46.80 -41.64
CA VAL A 839 -29.27 -45.46 -41.99
C VAL A 839 -30.79 -45.38 -41.78
N PHE A 840 -31.24 -44.34 -41.10
CA PHE A 840 -32.64 -43.94 -41.04
C PHE A 840 -32.81 -42.58 -41.72
N GLN A 841 -33.77 -42.49 -42.64
CA GLN A 841 -34.14 -41.25 -43.30
C GLN A 841 -35.65 -41.07 -43.20
N ASP A 842 -36.09 -39.94 -42.66
CA ASP A 842 -37.49 -39.53 -42.64
C ASP A 842 -37.64 -38.17 -43.32
N SER A 843 -38.24 -38.21 -44.52
CA SER A 843 -38.59 -37.04 -45.32
C SER A 843 -40.11 -36.82 -45.38
N SER A 844 -40.89 -37.46 -44.49
CA SER A 844 -42.36 -37.45 -44.55
C SER A 844 -42.98 -36.07 -44.31
N THR A 845 -42.22 -35.13 -43.75
CA THR A 845 -42.54 -33.70 -43.58
C THR A 845 -42.17 -32.85 -44.80
N CYS A 846 -41.41 -33.39 -45.75
CA CYS A 846 -40.84 -32.71 -46.91
C CYS A 846 -41.67 -32.85 -48.18
N VAL A 847 -42.96 -33.15 -48.04
CA VAL A 847 -43.87 -33.28 -49.17
C VAL A 847 -44.03 -31.89 -49.82
N SER A 848 -43.50 -31.75 -51.03
CA SER A 848 -43.77 -30.61 -51.90
C SER A 848 -45.26 -30.55 -52.18
N ASN A 849 -45.91 -29.42 -51.82
CA ASN A 849 -47.24 -29.08 -52.33
C ASN A 849 -47.11 -28.74 -53.83
N ASP A 850 -46.92 -29.77 -54.65
CA ASP A 850 -47.08 -29.69 -56.09
C ASP A 850 -48.49 -30.22 -56.40
N ASN A 851 -49.46 -29.31 -56.39
CA ASN A 851 -50.75 -29.52 -57.05
C ASN A 851 -51.15 -28.21 -57.73
N SER A 852 -50.72 -28.07 -58.98
CA SER A 852 -51.32 -27.18 -59.96
C SER A 852 -51.83 -28.03 -61.13
N ALA A 853 -53.15 -28.06 -61.35
CA ALA A 853 -53.83 -27.71 -62.61
C ALA A 853 -55.18 -28.44 -62.81
N ASP A 854 -56.20 -27.63 -63.18
CA ASP A 854 -57.43 -27.88 -63.95
C ASP A 854 -58.44 -28.96 -63.51
N ASP A 855 -59.70 -28.57 -63.21
CA ASP A 855 -60.73 -28.33 -64.25
C ASP A 855 -62.03 -27.71 -63.65
N SER A 856 -62.80 -27.14 -64.57
CA SER A 856 -63.93 -26.20 -64.61
C SER A 856 -65.28 -26.49 -63.92
N ASN A 857 -66.07 -25.38 -63.81
CA ASN A 857 -67.55 -25.23 -63.77
C ASN A 857 -68.28 -25.86 -62.55
N ASP A 858 -69.30 -25.27 -61.90
CA ASP A 858 -70.32 -24.31 -62.33
C ASP A 858 -71.08 -23.75 -61.08
N ASN A 859 -71.61 -22.53 -61.23
CA ASN A 859 -72.82 -21.94 -60.61
C ASN A 859 -73.09 -21.95 -59.07
N GLY A 860 -73.02 -20.75 -58.49
CA GLY A 860 -74.25 -19.98 -58.25
C GLY A 860 -74.66 -19.66 -56.79
N ASN A 861 -74.99 -18.37 -56.59
CA ASN A 861 -75.69 -17.71 -55.45
C ASN A 861 -74.84 -17.39 -54.20
N GLY A 862 -74.42 -16.15 -53.92
CA GLY A 862 -75.23 -14.93 -53.66
C GLY A 862 -75.70 -14.98 -52.19
N SER A 863 -75.29 -14.14 -51.22
CA SER A 863 -75.18 -12.67 -51.05
C SER A 863 -74.30 -12.43 -49.79
N GLY A 864 -73.43 -11.44 -49.61
CA GLY A 864 -73.63 -9.98 -49.68
C GLY A 864 -73.35 -9.37 -48.29
N ASP A 865 -72.33 -8.49 -48.19
CA ASP A 865 -72.01 -7.47 -47.15
C ASP A 865 -71.96 -7.88 -45.65
N SER A 866 -71.05 -7.42 -44.79
CA SER A 866 -70.34 -6.14 -44.71
C SER A 866 -69.07 -6.20 -43.83
N ASP A 867 -68.29 -5.13 -43.97
CA ASP A 867 -67.00 -4.75 -43.39
C ASP A 867 -66.77 -4.85 -41.86
N ASN A 868 -65.46 -4.88 -41.57
CA ASN A 868 -64.72 -4.21 -40.49
C ASN A 868 -64.77 -4.74 -39.05
N GLY A 869 -63.57 -5.04 -38.53
CA GLY A 869 -63.34 -5.20 -37.10
C GLY A 869 -61.92 -5.61 -36.74
N ASN A 870 -60.97 -4.70 -36.89
CA ASN A 870 -59.66 -4.75 -36.26
C ASN A 870 -59.81 -5.02 -34.74
N GLY A 871 -59.11 -6.03 -34.22
CA GLY A 871 -59.24 -6.44 -32.83
C GLY A 871 -58.10 -7.36 -32.41
N GLY A 872 -56.91 -6.78 -32.23
CA GLY A 872 -55.81 -7.43 -31.53
C GLY A 872 -56.20 -7.79 -30.09
N TRP A 873 -55.84 -9.00 -29.68
CA TRP A 873 -55.98 -9.47 -28.30
C TRP A 873 -54.63 -9.99 -27.79
N ASN A 874 -54.21 -9.34 -26.70
CA ASN A 874 -53.23 -9.73 -25.68
C ASN A 874 -53.48 -11.16 -25.16
N GLY A 875 -52.58 -11.88 -24.47
CA GLY A 875 -51.47 -11.60 -23.55
C GLY A 875 -50.92 -12.98 -23.12
N TRP A 876 -49.88 -13.16 -22.29
CA TRP A 876 -49.79 -12.71 -20.90
C TRP A 876 -48.34 -12.78 -20.37
N TYR A 877 -47.88 -11.62 -19.88
CA TYR A 877 -47.16 -11.33 -18.62
C TYR A 877 -46.06 -12.24 -18.04
N TRP A 878 -44.85 -11.65 -17.91
CA TRP A 878 -44.01 -11.72 -16.70
C TRP A 878 -43.56 -10.30 -16.31
N TRP A 879 -43.82 -9.88 -15.07
CA TRP A 879 -43.36 -8.61 -14.47
C TRP A 879 -42.31 -8.89 -13.39
N TRP A 880 -41.28 -8.05 -13.37
CA TRP A 880 -40.26 -7.96 -12.34
C TRP A 880 -40.78 -7.25 -11.08
N TYR A 881 -40.43 -7.77 -9.91
CA TYR A 881 -40.60 -7.12 -8.61
C TYR A 881 -39.30 -6.40 -8.21
N ALA A 882 -39.40 -5.11 -7.94
CA ALA A 882 -38.39 -4.32 -7.23
C ALA A 882 -38.91 -4.06 -5.81
N HIS A 883 -38.16 -4.46 -4.78
CA HIS A 883 -38.46 -4.10 -3.39
C HIS A 883 -37.59 -2.94 -2.93
N ARG A 884 -38.24 -1.80 -2.64
CA ARG A 884 -37.76 -0.78 -1.70
C ARG A 884 -38.15 -1.21 -0.29
N GLY A 885 -37.18 -1.26 0.63
CA GLY A 885 -37.41 -1.46 2.05
C GLY A 885 -37.43 -0.12 2.80
N HIS A 886 -38.56 0.19 3.44
CA HIS A 886 -38.67 1.21 4.48
C HIS A 886 -38.49 0.55 5.86
N HIS A 887 -37.66 1.17 6.68
CA HIS A 887 -37.40 0.84 8.08
C HIS A 887 -38.60 1.16 8.99
N HIS A 888 -38.87 0.28 9.96
CA HIS A 888 -39.33 0.65 11.31
C HIS A 888 -38.85 -0.39 12.34
N HIS A 889 -38.33 0.15 13.45
CA HIS A 889 -37.75 -0.44 14.67
C HIS A 889 -36.28 -0.85 14.67
#